data_AF-A0A8T4BF09-F1
#
_entry.id   AF-A0A8T4BF09-F1
#
_cell.length_a   1.000
_cell.length_b   1.000
_cell.length_c   1.000
_cell.angle_alpha   90.00
_cell.angle_beta   90.00
_cell.angle_gamma   90.00
#
_symmetry.space_group_name_H-M   'P 1'
#
loop_
_entity.id
_entity.type
_entity.pdbx_description
1 polymer ?
#
loop_
_entity_poly.entity_id
_entity_poly.type
_entity_poly.pdbx_seq_one_letter_code
_entity_poly.pdbx_strand_id
1 'polypeptide(L)'
;MRQQRRFVLLAVLMQALMLGATAAPVADGMNPYGDTTKMNTDLLDKLVDGDGSTLVEVIFQLNSPMTEEDREVIEAYRMTLLGEAPLVDGGLVEGTLTDLRSLSMWERVEYLELNKELDFFYLPSEYGGMDPSSLDEGEVGIMMHETTHIVKATTSWDRIIISPQGDVEYETDLSFTEWDGDGTAIVDLDTGVDAGHPDFDYLEPWVGEKVIYSAKFDGIQWTETRNSDTSSGHGTHVGGTIAGNGDASGGRRAGVAKGGQMVALGTGDGASIFAAEQGLEWTFAHSTPGQNNHHVRVVSNSWGTDGDYDPNGVIAQLTDRLTYENGVAVIFAASNSGGSGGECAGGLKTNVYANTPSAISVAALTHDGTAVTSFSSRGCMNQQHTWPDVGAPGRDIWATAPRGTAIDASTRTQGDLYYMAISGTSMATPHVGGMAGLLINVAPSLGVADYHREDHDFGDSIVGGEGTAAYGQFEDWETANYSRIHEVELILELTATYEGMENSCEDGNSDDACSDIPTECYISATGECHDWRVGHGLTDTDAAVALARTLQLMRDQDGDGMIDHPEYTVWDAWEIYEAMMTETTVSLSTDRLGHSWKGDWNHFNNGQTGAVYYTEDSHYVWIPNGTERLEATFSATEFELDSGQAGSVQLEIDLGDDGSNDAQGQGSRVADTWYYDLDVDSSAWGQWAHFDVTGQAVTLFGFIDDPEFFESRIPYTVDVVLTLALSEPVNVQFDQRPDFYSDLNPIAPSEVYDDSMEGMLTYTRGAYDQYAVVQLIQPKSMNGGEDDGGFFASMADAIQDNALIIVFLLLIALGVATTVIVRNGQEDEEILEGEQIE
;
A
#
# COMPACT_ATOMS: atom_id res chain seq x y z
N MET A 1 -36.65 -80.93 4.54
CA MET A 1 -36.65 -80.59 3.09
C MET A 1 -37.13 -79.17 2.73
N ARG A 2 -37.65 -78.34 3.65
CA ARG A 2 -37.94 -76.90 3.38
C ARG A 2 -36.83 -75.92 3.82
N GLN A 3 -35.92 -76.33 4.71
CA GLN A 3 -34.81 -75.50 5.19
C GLN A 3 -33.59 -75.48 4.24
N GLN A 4 -33.26 -76.62 3.60
CA GLN A 4 -32.15 -76.71 2.63
C GLN A 4 -32.41 -75.92 1.33
N ARG A 5 -33.66 -75.70 0.94
CA ARG A 5 -34.00 -74.88 -0.25
C ARG A 5 -33.79 -73.37 -0.03
N ARG A 6 -33.83 -72.89 1.21
CA ARG A 6 -33.57 -71.48 1.53
C ARG A 6 -32.08 -71.16 1.53
N PHE A 7 -31.24 -72.08 2.00
CA PHE A 7 -29.78 -71.91 2.00
C PHE A 7 -29.17 -71.95 0.59
N VAL A 8 -29.67 -72.82 -0.29
CA VAL A 8 -29.19 -72.89 -1.67
C VAL A 8 -29.62 -71.67 -2.49
N LEU A 9 -30.83 -71.14 -2.27
CA LEU A 9 -31.24 -69.87 -2.91
C LEU A 9 -30.44 -68.67 -2.41
N LEU A 10 -30.11 -68.61 -1.11
CA LEU A 10 -29.30 -67.52 -0.54
C LEU A 10 -27.85 -67.57 -1.03
N ALA A 11 -27.27 -68.77 -1.15
CA ALA A 11 -25.92 -68.98 -1.67
C ALA A 11 -25.82 -68.66 -3.17
N VAL A 12 -26.85 -69.00 -3.96
CA VAL A 12 -26.91 -68.63 -5.39
C VAL A 12 -27.16 -67.13 -5.57
N LEU A 13 -27.92 -66.48 -4.67
CA LEU A 13 -28.08 -65.02 -4.69
C LEU A 13 -26.79 -64.30 -4.30
N MET A 14 -26.03 -64.81 -3.31
CA MET A 14 -24.73 -64.26 -2.93
C MET A 14 -23.66 -64.51 -3.99
N GLN A 15 -23.67 -65.66 -4.67
CA GLN A 15 -22.77 -65.90 -5.81
C GLN A 15 -23.16 -65.08 -7.04
N ALA A 16 -24.45 -64.80 -7.27
CA ALA A 16 -24.90 -63.88 -8.31
C ALA A 16 -24.57 -62.40 -7.98
N LEU A 17 -24.59 -62.01 -6.70
CA LEU A 17 -24.11 -60.71 -6.21
C LEU A 17 -22.57 -60.59 -6.32
N MET A 18 -21.81 -61.66 -6.06
CA MET A 18 -20.35 -61.66 -6.22
C MET A 18 -19.88 -61.79 -7.68
N LEU A 19 -20.66 -62.45 -8.54
CA LEU A 19 -20.42 -62.44 -9.99
C LEU A 19 -20.93 -61.15 -10.66
N GLY A 20 -21.92 -60.47 -10.07
CA GLY A 20 -22.32 -59.11 -10.43
C GLY A 20 -21.31 -58.03 -9.98
N ALA A 21 -20.51 -58.33 -8.95
CA ALA A 21 -19.41 -57.47 -8.49
C ALA A 21 -18.09 -57.68 -9.26
N THR A 22 -18.01 -58.69 -10.15
CA THR A 22 -16.79 -59.02 -10.91
C THR A 22 -16.98 -59.00 -12.42
N ALA A 23 -18.12 -58.51 -12.90
CA ALA A 23 -18.39 -58.24 -14.30
C ALA A 23 -19.14 -56.91 -14.45
N ALA A 24 -18.52 -55.82 -13.97
CA ALA A 24 -18.80 -54.49 -14.51
C ALA A 24 -18.09 -54.40 -15.88
N PRO A 25 -18.79 -54.05 -16.96
CA PRO A 25 -18.13 -53.74 -18.22
C PRO A 25 -17.29 -52.47 -18.01
N VAL A 26 -15.99 -52.55 -18.30
CA VAL A 26 -15.11 -51.43 -18.66
C VAL A 26 -15.32 -50.17 -17.80
N ALA A 27 -14.72 -50.15 -16.61
CA ALA A 27 -14.53 -48.93 -15.84
C ALA A 27 -13.39 -48.11 -16.47
N ASP A 28 -13.72 -47.38 -17.53
CA ASP A 28 -12.87 -46.34 -18.13
C ASP A 28 -13.59 -44.99 -18.08
N GLY A 29 -14.27 -44.69 -16.97
CA GLY A 29 -15.05 -43.46 -16.86
C GLY A 29 -15.90 -43.39 -15.61
N MET A 30 -15.29 -43.07 -14.46
CA MET A 30 -15.98 -42.48 -13.30
C MET A 30 -15.01 -41.64 -12.46
N ASN A 31 -14.17 -40.81 -13.09
CA ASN A 31 -13.68 -39.62 -12.41
C ASN A 31 -14.54 -38.43 -12.88
N PRO A 32 -15.64 -38.09 -12.19
CA PRO A 32 -16.52 -37.02 -12.61
C PRO A 32 -15.90 -35.63 -12.49
N TYR A 33 -14.75 -35.47 -11.82
CA TYR A 33 -14.17 -34.16 -11.50
C TYR A 33 -12.73 -33.97 -12.00
N GLY A 34 -12.10 -35.01 -12.55
CA GLY A 34 -10.68 -34.93 -12.96
C GLY A 34 -9.75 -35.00 -11.74
N ASP A 35 -8.50 -34.56 -11.88
CA ASP A 35 -7.58 -34.50 -10.75
C ASP A 35 -7.87 -33.26 -9.90
N THR A 36 -8.67 -33.45 -8.85
CA THR A 36 -9.09 -32.35 -7.95
C THR A 36 -7.97 -31.84 -7.07
N THR A 37 -6.82 -32.54 -7.01
CA THR A 37 -5.67 -32.09 -6.21
C THR A 37 -4.90 -30.96 -6.89
N LYS A 38 -5.21 -30.69 -8.16
CA LYS A 38 -4.60 -29.64 -9.00
C LYS A 38 -5.57 -28.50 -9.30
N MET A 39 -6.62 -28.34 -8.51
CA MET A 39 -7.67 -27.36 -8.77
C MET A 39 -7.96 -26.54 -7.53
N ASN A 40 -8.12 -25.24 -7.71
CA ASN A 40 -8.59 -24.37 -6.65
C ASN A 40 -10.06 -24.66 -6.29
N THR A 41 -10.47 -24.25 -5.10
CA THR A 41 -11.81 -24.52 -4.54
C THR A 41 -12.93 -23.98 -5.44
N ASP A 42 -12.76 -22.78 -6.02
CA ASP A 42 -13.77 -22.18 -6.90
C ASP A 42 -14.00 -23.00 -8.19
N LEU A 43 -12.93 -23.52 -8.79
CA LEU A 43 -13.04 -24.39 -9.97
C LEU A 43 -13.74 -25.71 -9.60
N LEU A 44 -13.45 -26.26 -8.43
CA LEU A 44 -14.11 -27.45 -7.92
C LEU A 44 -15.62 -27.23 -7.72
N ASP A 45 -16.00 -26.12 -7.08
CA ASP A 45 -17.41 -25.77 -6.88
C ASP A 45 -18.12 -25.58 -8.22
N LYS A 46 -17.46 -24.92 -9.18
CA LYS A 46 -18.00 -24.78 -10.54
C LYS A 46 -18.16 -26.13 -11.25
N LEU A 47 -17.25 -27.07 -11.03
CA LEU A 47 -17.32 -28.44 -11.58
C LEU A 47 -18.43 -29.28 -10.93
N VAL A 48 -18.75 -29.02 -9.66
CA VAL A 48 -19.83 -29.67 -8.91
C VAL A 48 -21.20 -29.14 -9.34
N ASP A 49 -21.33 -27.82 -9.47
CA ASP A 49 -22.62 -27.16 -9.73
C ASP A 49 -22.94 -27.00 -11.22
N GLY A 50 -21.92 -26.97 -12.08
CA GLY A 50 -22.05 -26.68 -13.51
C GLY A 50 -22.43 -27.87 -14.38
N ASP A 51 -23.10 -27.59 -15.51
CA ASP A 51 -23.30 -28.57 -16.58
C ASP A 51 -21.98 -28.80 -17.33
N GLY A 52 -21.70 -30.03 -17.74
CA GLY A 52 -20.44 -30.40 -18.39
C GLY A 52 -20.15 -29.68 -19.71
N SER A 53 -21.14 -29.00 -20.30
CA SER A 53 -21.00 -28.14 -21.48
C SER A 53 -20.80 -26.65 -21.18
N THR A 54 -20.78 -26.26 -19.91
CA THR A 54 -20.51 -24.88 -19.50
C THR A 54 -19.09 -24.52 -19.90
N LEU A 55 -18.93 -23.42 -20.64
CA LEU A 55 -17.64 -22.83 -20.94
C LEU A 55 -17.19 -22.01 -19.74
N VAL A 56 -15.93 -22.17 -19.36
CA VAL A 56 -15.28 -21.37 -18.33
C VAL A 56 -13.84 -21.10 -18.75
N GLU A 57 -13.30 -20.01 -18.24
CA GLU A 57 -11.90 -19.63 -18.38
C GLU A 57 -11.12 -20.14 -17.18
N VAL A 58 -9.99 -20.80 -17.42
CA VAL A 58 -9.13 -21.39 -16.38
C VAL A 58 -7.70 -20.99 -16.65
N ILE A 59 -7.06 -20.46 -15.62
CA ILE A 59 -5.63 -20.23 -15.58
C ILE A 59 -5.00 -21.59 -15.29
N PHE A 60 -4.09 -22.02 -16.17
CA PHE A 60 -3.37 -23.27 -16.01
C PHE A 60 -1.88 -23.00 -15.83
N GLN A 61 -1.26 -23.75 -14.94
CA GLN A 61 0.16 -23.69 -14.65
C GLN A 61 0.78 -25.04 -14.97
N LEU A 62 1.97 -25.04 -15.58
CA LEU A 62 2.69 -26.25 -15.93
C LEU A 62 3.97 -26.39 -15.09
N ASN A 63 4.40 -27.62 -14.87
CA ASN A 63 5.66 -27.92 -14.18
C ASN A 63 6.94 -27.56 -14.96
N SER A 64 6.80 -26.92 -16.11
CA SER A 64 7.91 -26.52 -16.99
C SER A 64 7.41 -25.62 -18.12
N PRO A 65 8.27 -24.74 -18.69
CA PRO A 65 7.87 -23.76 -19.69
C PRO A 65 7.08 -24.35 -20.85
N MET A 66 6.00 -23.65 -21.22
CA MET A 66 5.12 -24.06 -22.32
C MET A 66 5.87 -24.06 -23.66
N THR A 67 5.69 -25.14 -24.42
CA THR A 67 6.30 -25.36 -25.75
C THR A 67 5.24 -25.33 -26.85
N GLU A 68 5.68 -25.29 -28.11
CA GLU A 68 4.75 -25.36 -29.25
C GLU A 68 3.94 -26.67 -29.27
N GLU A 69 4.52 -27.79 -28.84
CA GLU A 69 3.83 -29.08 -28.75
C GLU A 69 2.70 -29.06 -27.71
N ASP A 70 2.87 -28.31 -26.63
CA ASP A 70 1.85 -28.14 -25.59
C ASP A 70 0.62 -27.39 -26.11
N ARG A 71 0.83 -26.39 -26.97
CA ARG A 71 -0.26 -25.66 -27.63
C ARG A 71 -1.10 -26.59 -28.49
N GLU A 72 -0.45 -27.47 -29.26
CA GLU A 72 -1.15 -28.50 -30.04
C GLU A 72 -1.94 -29.46 -29.15
N VAL A 73 -1.46 -29.78 -27.94
CA VAL A 73 -2.17 -30.61 -26.95
C VAL A 73 -3.40 -29.90 -26.39
N ILE A 74 -3.31 -28.61 -26.05
CA ILE A 74 -4.43 -27.80 -25.58
C ILE A 74 -5.54 -27.75 -26.64
N GLU A 75 -5.18 -27.49 -27.90
CA GLU A 75 -6.12 -27.53 -29.02
C GLU A 75 -6.73 -28.93 -29.22
N ALA A 76 -5.94 -29.99 -29.03
CA ALA A 76 -6.42 -31.38 -29.12
C ALA A 76 -7.47 -31.72 -28.05
N TYR A 77 -7.39 -31.08 -26.87
CA TYR A 77 -8.42 -31.13 -25.83
C TYR A 77 -9.65 -30.26 -26.13
N ARG A 78 -9.71 -29.59 -27.30
CA ARG A 78 -10.80 -28.71 -27.74
C ARG A 78 -10.94 -27.44 -26.90
N MET A 79 -9.82 -26.98 -26.33
CA MET A 79 -9.75 -25.71 -25.60
C MET A 79 -9.11 -24.63 -26.46
N THR A 80 -9.44 -23.39 -26.16
CA THR A 80 -8.86 -22.21 -26.82
C THR A 80 -7.87 -21.56 -25.87
N LEU A 81 -6.60 -21.43 -26.27
CA LEU A 81 -5.63 -20.61 -25.55
C LEU A 81 -5.96 -19.12 -25.80
N LEU A 82 -6.23 -18.39 -24.72
CA LEU A 82 -6.60 -16.97 -24.76
C LEU A 82 -5.40 -16.07 -24.46
N GLY A 83 -4.49 -16.49 -23.59
CA GLY A 83 -3.31 -15.72 -23.17
C GLY A 83 -2.23 -16.62 -22.58
N GLU A 84 -1.01 -16.08 -22.44
CA GLU A 84 0.15 -16.79 -21.92
C GLU A 84 0.66 -16.09 -20.66
N ALA A 85 1.01 -16.88 -19.64
CA ALA A 85 1.56 -16.44 -18.37
C ALA A 85 2.94 -17.11 -18.19
N PRO A 86 3.97 -16.64 -18.89
CA PRO A 86 5.28 -17.30 -18.95
C PRO A 86 6.01 -17.40 -17.61
N LEU A 87 5.76 -16.51 -16.64
CA LEU A 87 6.38 -16.59 -15.31
C LEU A 87 5.88 -17.83 -14.56
N VAL A 88 4.61 -18.17 -14.66
CA VAL A 88 4.05 -19.38 -14.02
C VAL A 88 3.99 -20.58 -14.98
N ASP A 89 4.81 -20.55 -16.03
CA ASP A 89 4.92 -21.61 -17.04
C ASP A 89 3.55 -22.02 -17.64
N GLY A 90 2.64 -21.04 -17.79
CA GLY A 90 1.21 -21.29 -17.95
C GLY A 90 0.50 -20.34 -18.91
N GLY A 91 -0.79 -20.16 -18.68
CA GLY A 91 -1.63 -19.23 -19.42
C GLY A 91 -3.12 -19.36 -19.12
N LEU A 92 -3.94 -18.73 -19.95
CA LEU A 92 -5.40 -18.74 -19.85
C LEU A 92 -6.00 -19.61 -20.95
N VAL A 93 -6.85 -20.57 -20.58
CA VAL A 93 -7.62 -21.37 -21.55
C VAL A 93 -9.12 -21.25 -21.32
N GLU A 94 -9.87 -21.19 -22.42
CA GLU A 94 -11.32 -21.38 -22.40
C GLU A 94 -11.66 -22.81 -22.83
N GLY A 95 -12.46 -23.50 -22.02
CA GLY A 95 -12.86 -24.87 -22.30
C GLY A 95 -14.17 -25.25 -21.61
N THR A 96 -14.76 -26.37 -22.03
CA THR A 96 -15.91 -26.90 -21.29
C THR A 96 -15.47 -27.55 -19.99
N LEU A 97 -16.33 -27.57 -18.97
CA LEU A 97 -16.07 -28.33 -17.73
C LEU A 97 -15.72 -29.81 -18.00
N THR A 98 -16.16 -30.40 -19.12
CA THR A 98 -15.76 -31.76 -19.52
C THR A 98 -14.31 -31.83 -20.02
N ASP A 99 -13.88 -30.82 -20.78
CA ASP A 99 -12.52 -30.77 -21.34
C ASP A 99 -11.50 -30.47 -20.23
N LEU A 100 -11.84 -29.63 -19.26
CA LEU A 100 -11.00 -29.31 -18.10
C LEU A 100 -10.70 -30.52 -17.21
N ARG A 101 -11.63 -31.48 -17.12
CA ARG A 101 -11.36 -32.78 -16.44
C ARG A 101 -10.28 -33.57 -17.14
N SER A 102 -10.12 -33.40 -18.46
CA SER A 102 -9.06 -34.05 -19.22
C SER A 102 -7.75 -33.30 -19.05
N LEU A 103 -7.81 -31.96 -19.02
CA LEU A 103 -6.64 -31.10 -18.77
C LEU A 103 -6.00 -31.41 -17.42
N SER A 104 -6.77 -31.51 -16.34
CA SER A 104 -6.22 -31.80 -15.00
C SER A 104 -5.49 -33.14 -14.88
N MET A 105 -5.86 -34.11 -15.71
CA MET A 105 -5.20 -35.42 -15.78
C MET A 105 -3.90 -35.39 -16.57
N TRP A 106 -3.57 -34.28 -17.23
CA TRP A 106 -2.31 -34.13 -17.95
C TRP A 106 -1.15 -34.01 -16.97
N GLU A 107 -0.11 -34.82 -17.15
CA GLU A 107 1.05 -34.91 -16.25
C GLU A 107 1.81 -33.59 -16.10
N ARG A 108 1.79 -32.74 -17.13
CA ARG A 108 2.46 -31.43 -17.08
C ARG A 108 1.71 -30.38 -16.28
N VAL A 109 0.39 -30.49 -16.16
CA VAL A 109 -0.40 -29.54 -15.37
C VAL A 109 -0.02 -29.69 -13.91
N GLU A 110 0.40 -28.58 -13.33
CA GLU A 110 0.70 -28.44 -11.91
C GLU A 110 -0.55 -27.97 -11.17
N TYR A 111 -1.15 -26.88 -11.65
CA TYR A 111 -2.31 -26.27 -11.01
C TYR A 111 -3.28 -25.66 -12.02
N LEU A 112 -4.55 -25.58 -11.62
CA LEU A 112 -5.67 -25.00 -12.37
C LEU A 112 -6.49 -24.11 -11.44
N GLU A 113 -6.69 -22.88 -11.87
CA GLU A 113 -7.41 -21.86 -11.12
C GLU A 113 -8.53 -21.29 -11.99
N LEU A 114 -9.74 -21.17 -11.45
CA LEU A 114 -10.85 -20.53 -12.16
C LEU A 114 -10.53 -19.04 -12.37
N ASN A 115 -10.55 -18.56 -13.62
CA ASN A 115 -10.49 -17.14 -13.89
C ASN A 115 -11.83 -16.50 -13.47
N LYS A 116 -11.82 -15.66 -12.43
CA LYS A 116 -13.00 -14.95 -11.93
C LYS A 116 -12.77 -13.45 -11.95
N GLU A 117 -13.87 -12.70 -11.97
CA GLU A 117 -13.83 -11.24 -11.78
C GLU A 117 -13.40 -10.96 -10.33
N LEU A 118 -12.54 -9.96 -10.19
CA LEU A 118 -12.04 -9.41 -8.93
C LEU A 118 -12.97 -8.29 -8.49
N ASP A 119 -13.11 -8.15 -7.17
CA ASP A 119 -13.84 -7.04 -6.59
C ASP A 119 -12.88 -5.87 -6.35
N PHE A 120 -13.29 -4.68 -6.79
CA PHE A 120 -12.68 -3.42 -6.37
C PHE A 120 -13.40 -2.96 -5.11
N PHE A 121 -12.68 -2.93 -3.99
CA PHE A 121 -13.27 -2.74 -2.67
C PHE A 121 -13.59 -1.27 -2.39
N TYR A 122 -14.64 -0.73 -3.02
CA TYR A 122 -15.20 0.59 -2.69
C TYR A 122 -16.70 0.54 -2.40
N LEU A 123 -17.18 1.45 -1.56
CA LEU A 123 -18.58 1.53 -1.16
C LEU A 123 -19.30 2.71 -1.83
N PRO A 124 -20.43 2.48 -2.53
CA PRO A 124 -21.34 3.55 -2.91
C PRO A 124 -21.86 4.30 -1.68
N SER A 125 -22.35 5.54 -1.85
CA SER A 125 -22.91 6.37 -0.77
C SER A 125 -24.04 5.68 0.03
N GLU A 126 -24.72 4.69 -0.57
CA GLU A 126 -25.79 3.93 0.08
C GLU A 126 -25.28 2.92 1.14
N TYR A 127 -23.98 2.58 1.13
CA TYR A 127 -23.36 1.56 1.98
C TYR A 127 -22.24 2.10 2.88
N GLY A 128 -22.15 3.41 3.09
CA GLY A 128 -21.20 4.03 4.02
C GLY A 128 -20.38 5.19 3.45
N GLY A 129 -20.47 5.46 2.14
CA GLY A 129 -19.95 6.71 1.58
C GLY A 129 -20.81 7.91 2.00
N MET A 130 -20.19 9.08 2.10
CA MET A 130 -20.84 10.35 2.47
C MET A 130 -22.20 10.59 1.78
N ASP A 131 -23.25 10.90 2.56
CA ASP A 131 -24.53 11.43 2.05
C ASP A 131 -24.34 12.93 1.78
N PRO A 132 -24.39 13.39 0.52
CA PRO A 132 -24.19 14.81 0.22
C PRO A 132 -25.25 15.72 0.85
N SER A 133 -26.39 15.17 1.30
CA SER A 133 -27.44 15.91 1.99
C SER A 133 -27.24 16.04 3.50
N SER A 134 -26.24 15.34 4.07
CA SER A 134 -25.84 15.49 5.48
C SER A 134 -24.73 16.52 5.69
N LEU A 135 -24.16 17.07 4.62
CA LEU A 135 -23.22 18.19 4.68
C LEU A 135 -23.99 19.48 4.97
N ASP A 136 -23.67 20.16 6.07
CA ASP A 136 -24.11 21.56 6.24
C ASP A 136 -23.50 22.42 5.11
N GLU A 137 -24.19 23.50 4.70
CA GLU A 137 -23.65 24.46 3.72
C GLU A 137 -22.32 25.05 4.25
N GLY A 138 -21.18 24.45 3.85
CA GLY A 138 -19.84 24.76 4.35
C GLY A 138 -18.99 23.55 4.81
N GLU A 139 -19.57 22.35 4.92
CA GLU A 139 -18.88 21.11 5.32
C GLU A 139 -18.39 20.24 4.16
N VAL A 140 -18.31 20.76 2.92
CA VAL A 140 -17.74 20.04 1.75
C VAL A 140 -16.19 19.91 1.87
N GLY A 141 -15.67 19.84 3.10
CA GLY A 141 -14.27 20.06 3.46
C GLY A 141 -13.69 18.92 4.27
N ILE A 142 -14.02 17.67 3.94
CA ILE A 142 -13.08 16.58 4.23
C ILE A 142 -12.09 16.59 3.06
N MET A 143 -10.79 16.52 3.33
CA MET A 143 -9.78 16.80 2.31
C MET A 143 -8.56 15.88 2.49
N MET A 144 -7.92 15.47 1.40
CA MET A 144 -6.80 14.51 1.40
C MET A 144 -5.68 14.86 2.39
N HIS A 145 -5.40 16.16 2.57
CA HIS A 145 -4.37 16.60 3.50
C HIS A 145 -4.61 16.11 4.93
N GLU A 146 -5.87 15.94 5.37
CA GLU A 146 -6.19 15.49 6.71
C GLU A 146 -5.66 14.07 6.90
N THR A 147 -5.86 13.19 5.93
CA THR A 147 -5.39 11.81 6.04
C THR A 147 -3.88 11.70 5.85
N THR A 148 -3.26 12.51 4.98
CA THR A 148 -1.78 12.61 4.92
C THR A 148 -1.16 13.13 6.22
N HIS A 149 -1.88 14.00 6.94
CA HIS A 149 -1.47 14.50 8.25
C HIS A 149 -1.64 13.45 9.34
N ILE A 150 -2.77 12.70 9.33
CA ILE A 150 -3.05 11.61 10.27
C ILE A 150 -1.97 10.53 10.20
N VAL A 151 -1.55 10.15 9.00
CA VAL A 151 -0.44 9.18 8.81
C VAL A 151 0.94 9.82 8.92
N LYS A 152 1.02 11.12 9.24
CA LYS A 152 2.23 11.93 9.44
C LYS A 152 3.16 12.04 8.23
N ALA A 153 2.64 11.87 7.01
CA ALA A 153 3.41 12.10 5.79
C ALA A 153 3.85 13.58 5.70
N THR A 154 2.96 14.52 5.99
CA THR A 154 3.27 15.96 6.01
C THR A 154 4.37 16.33 7.02
N THR A 155 4.45 15.60 8.14
CA THR A 155 5.50 15.80 9.14
C THR A 155 6.85 15.33 8.63
N SER A 156 6.87 14.20 7.92
CA SER A 156 8.09 13.68 7.29
C SER A 156 8.65 14.67 6.25
N TRP A 157 7.77 15.22 5.42
CA TRP A 157 8.09 16.26 4.44
C TRP A 157 8.64 17.55 5.05
N ASP A 158 8.14 17.96 6.22
CA ASP A 158 8.53 19.23 6.86
C ASP A 158 9.89 19.16 7.59
N ARG A 159 10.48 17.99 7.82
CA ARG A 159 11.69 17.90 8.65
C ARG A 159 12.93 18.50 7.98
N ILE A 160 13.78 19.17 8.76
CA ILE A 160 15.14 19.52 8.32
C ILE A 160 15.97 18.24 8.21
N ILE A 161 16.68 18.07 7.12
CA ILE A 161 17.64 16.98 6.99
C ILE A 161 19.02 17.46 7.43
N ILE A 162 19.59 16.80 8.44
CA ILE A 162 20.98 16.98 8.84
C ILE A 162 21.76 15.79 8.26
N SER A 163 22.77 16.11 7.46
CA SER A 163 23.63 15.12 6.80
C SER A 163 24.38 14.23 7.79
N PRO A 164 24.92 13.08 7.33
CA PRO A 164 25.81 12.23 8.13
C PRO A 164 27.06 12.96 8.69
N GLN A 165 27.40 14.14 8.17
CA GLN A 165 28.51 14.97 8.62
C GLN A 165 28.11 16.06 9.64
N GLY A 166 26.81 16.25 9.87
CA GLY A 166 26.26 17.22 10.82
C GLY A 166 25.93 18.59 10.21
N ASP A 167 26.03 18.72 8.87
CA ASP A 167 25.64 19.92 8.14
C ASP A 167 24.18 19.81 7.69
N VAL A 168 23.44 20.93 7.66
CA VAL A 168 22.08 20.99 7.11
C VAL A 168 22.11 20.81 5.59
N GLU A 169 21.22 19.96 5.06
CA GLU A 169 21.08 19.74 3.63
C GLU A 169 20.16 20.78 2.98
N TYR A 170 20.59 21.27 1.82
CA TYR A 170 19.91 22.28 1.03
C TYR A 170 19.93 21.91 -0.44
N GLU A 171 18.88 22.30 -1.15
CA GLU A 171 18.83 22.28 -2.59
C GLU A 171 19.68 23.41 -3.21
N THR A 172 19.84 23.33 -4.53
CA THR A 172 20.69 24.30 -5.27
C THR A 172 20.20 25.74 -5.22
N ASP A 173 18.93 25.96 -4.91
CA ASP A 173 18.28 27.27 -4.77
C ASP A 173 18.20 27.78 -3.31
N LEU A 174 18.85 27.06 -2.38
CA LEU A 174 18.87 27.28 -0.94
C LEU A 174 17.65 26.78 -0.16
N SER A 175 16.65 26.17 -0.80
CA SER A 175 15.58 25.52 -0.03
C SER A 175 16.15 24.39 0.83
N PHE A 176 15.48 24.06 1.93
CA PHE A 176 15.78 22.82 2.63
C PHE A 176 15.50 21.64 1.70
N THR A 177 16.34 20.62 1.76
CA THR A 177 16.03 19.33 1.11
C THR A 177 14.80 18.72 1.79
N GLU A 178 13.97 18.06 1.00
CA GLU A 178 12.71 17.44 1.41
C GLU A 178 12.72 15.96 0.99
N TRP A 179 12.10 15.08 1.80
CA TRP A 179 11.86 13.68 1.45
C TRP A 179 10.38 13.45 1.23
N ASP A 180 9.94 13.51 -0.03
CA ASP A 180 8.53 13.44 -0.44
C ASP A 180 8.24 12.30 -1.46
N GLY A 181 9.22 11.42 -1.67
CA GLY A 181 9.12 10.24 -2.52
C GLY A 181 9.79 10.39 -3.89
N ASP A 182 10.39 11.56 -4.19
CA ASP A 182 11.09 11.79 -5.46
C ASP A 182 12.07 10.67 -5.84
N GLY A 183 12.15 10.35 -7.13
CA GLY A 183 13.01 9.28 -7.63
C GLY A 183 12.55 7.83 -7.35
N THR A 184 11.36 7.62 -6.80
CA THR A 184 10.73 6.29 -6.71
C THR A 184 9.59 6.15 -7.70
N ALA A 185 9.33 4.94 -8.19
CA ALA A 185 8.13 4.64 -8.97
C ALA A 185 7.26 3.58 -8.28
N ILE A 186 6.00 3.95 -8.09
CA ILE A 186 4.97 3.10 -7.52
C ILE A 186 4.04 2.63 -8.64
N VAL A 187 3.83 1.32 -8.74
CA VAL A 187 2.84 0.75 -9.65
C VAL A 187 1.47 0.77 -8.99
N ASP A 188 0.53 1.42 -9.65
CA ASP A 188 -0.90 1.31 -9.40
C ASP A 188 -1.49 0.28 -10.37
N LEU A 189 -1.75 -0.92 -9.86
CA LEU A 189 -2.37 -2.00 -10.62
C LEU A 189 -3.85 -2.07 -10.23
N ASP A 190 -4.72 -1.47 -11.04
CA ASP A 190 -6.12 -1.25 -10.71
C ASP A 190 -6.99 -1.11 -11.98
N THR A 191 -8.13 -0.41 -11.97
CA THR A 191 -8.98 -0.17 -13.14
C THR A 191 -8.29 0.67 -14.21
N GLY A 192 -7.22 1.36 -13.84
CA GLY A 192 -6.40 2.27 -14.62
C GLY A 192 -6.35 3.63 -13.96
N VAL A 193 -5.65 4.59 -14.59
CA VAL A 193 -5.64 5.99 -14.15
C VAL A 193 -6.02 6.90 -15.32
N ASP A 194 -6.89 7.88 -15.07
CA ASP A 194 -7.05 9.04 -15.96
C ASP A 194 -5.85 9.97 -15.79
N ALA A 195 -4.73 9.61 -16.40
CA ALA A 195 -3.47 10.34 -16.26
C ALA A 195 -3.52 11.74 -16.92
N GLY A 196 -4.62 12.09 -17.59
CA GLY A 196 -4.87 13.47 -18.03
C GLY A 196 -5.51 14.37 -16.97
N HIS A 197 -5.69 13.89 -15.74
CA HIS A 197 -5.95 14.72 -14.56
C HIS A 197 -4.71 15.61 -14.26
N PRO A 198 -4.86 16.89 -13.85
CA PRO A 198 -3.73 17.77 -13.56
C PRO A 198 -2.71 17.15 -12.59
N ASP A 199 -3.18 16.52 -11.51
CA ASP A 199 -2.32 15.89 -10.50
C ASP A 199 -1.33 14.80 -10.98
N PHE A 200 -1.45 14.33 -12.22
CA PHE A 200 -0.65 13.25 -12.79
C PHE A 200 0.31 13.67 -13.92
N ASP A 201 0.26 14.93 -14.37
CA ASP A 201 1.18 15.54 -15.34
C ASP A 201 1.57 14.67 -16.57
N TYR A 202 0.69 13.76 -17.02
CA TYR A 202 1.07 12.78 -18.03
C TYR A 202 1.24 13.41 -19.41
N LEU A 203 2.45 13.30 -19.95
CA LEU A 203 2.86 13.86 -21.25
C LEU A 203 2.67 15.39 -21.32
N GLU A 204 2.65 16.07 -20.17
CA GLU A 204 2.56 17.52 -20.13
C GLU A 204 3.96 18.12 -20.37
N PRO A 205 4.13 18.97 -21.40
CA PRO A 205 5.38 19.67 -21.57
C PRO A 205 5.55 20.61 -20.36
N TRP A 206 6.76 20.72 -19.83
CA TRP A 206 7.17 21.69 -18.80
C TRP A 206 7.01 21.31 -17.31
N VAL A 207 6.28 20.25 -16.94
CA VAL A 207 5.90 20.00 -15.52
C VAL A 207 6.68 18.87 -14.83
N GLY A 208 7.33 17.98 -15.59
CA GLY A 208 7.90 16.72 -15.07
C GLY A 208 6.88 15.59 -15.21
N GLU A 209 7.32 14.36 -15.48
CA GLU A 209 6.40 13.23 -15.66
C GLU A 209 6.12 12.58 -14.31
N LYS A 210 4.94 12.88 -13.75
CA LYS A 210 4.45 12.28 -12.51
C LYS A 210 3.99 10.84 -12.75
N VAL A 211 3.07 10.64 -13.69
CA VAL A 211 2.87 9.32 -14.30
C VAL A 211 3.92 9.16 -15.42
N ILE A 212 4.71 8.08 -15.36
CA ILE A 212 5.76 7.79 -16.35
C ILE A 212 5.34 6.71 -17.36
N TYR A 213 4.27 5.97 -17.05
CA TYR A 213 3.66 5.00 -17.96
C TYR A 213 2.20 4.80 -17.56
N SER A 214 1.27 4.92 -18.51
CA SER A 214 -0.13 4.56 -18.31
C SER A 214 -0.58 3.65 -19.44
N ALA A 215 -1.11 2.47 -19.10
CA ALA A 215 -1.54 1.48 -20.08
C ALA A 215 -2.80 0.75 -19.64
N LYS A 216 -3.58 0.31 -20.63
CA LYS A 216 -4.76 -0.52 -20.43
C LYS A 216 -4.55 -1.90 -21.05
N PHE A 217 -4.90 -2.95 -20.31
CA PHE A 217 -4.93 -4.30 -20.84
C PHE A 217 -6.17 -4.52 -21.70
N ASP A 218 -5.99 -4.95 -22.96
CA ASP A 218 -7.09 -5.18 -23.90
C ASP A 218 -7.56 -6.64 -23.98
N GLY A 219 -7.03 -7.49 -23.09
CA GLY A 219 -7.22 -8.94 -23.10
C GLY A 219 -6.09 -9.72 -23.80
N ILE A 220 -5.20 -9.03 -24.51
CA ILE A 220 -4.09 -9.63 -25.25
C ILE A 220 -2.76 -8.95 -24.88
N GLN A 221 -2.76 -7.62 -24.80
CA GLN A 221 -1.56 -6.84 -24.56
C GLN A 221 -1.86 -5.53 -23.83
N TRP A 222 -0.81 -4.96 -23.23
CA TRP A 222 -0.81 -3.61 -22.70
C TRP A 222 -0.78 -2.59 -23.85
N THR A 223 -1.77 -1.70 -23.88
CA THR A 223 -1.83 -0.58 -24.81
C THR A 223 -1.66 0.71 -24.03
N GLU A 224 -0.54 1.41 -24.27
CA GLU A 224 -0.27 2.72 -23.66
C GLU A 224 -1.35 3.73 -24.06
N THR A 225 -1.89 4.45 -23.08
CA THR A 225 -2.98 5.40 -23.25
C THR A 225 -2.89 6.48 -22.18
N ARG A 226 -3.31 7.71 -22.52
CA ARG A 226 -3.37 8.80 -21.55
C ARG A 226 -4.42 8.55 -20.46
N ASN A 227 -5.52 7.92 -20.81
CA ASN A 227 -6.55 7.52 -19.85
C ASN A 227 -6.74 6.01 -19.97
N SER A 228 -6.28 5.26 -18.97
CA SER A 228 -6.48 3.81 -18.85
C SER A 228 -7.73 3.47 -18.03
N ASP A 229 -8.21 4.40 -17.21
CA ASP A 229 -9.41 4.29 -16.37
C ASP A 229 -10.70 4.73 -17.12
N THR A 230 -11.13 3.93 -18.08
CA THR A 230 -12.26 4.31 -18.94
C THR A 230 -13.62 3.78 -18.47
N SER A 231 -13.71 3.28 -17.24
CA SER A 231 -14.88 2.51 -16.82
C SER A 231 -15.30 2.77 -15.36
N SER A 232 -14.38 2.67 -14.40
CA SER A 232 -14.72 2.75 -12.97
C SER A 232 -14.40 4.13 -12.44
N GLY A 233 -13.12 4.50 -12.39
CA GLY A 233 -12.64 5.61 -11.59
C GLY A 233 -11.81 5.27 -10.37
N HIS A 234 -11.82 4.00 -10.00
CA HIS A 234 -11.25 3.52 -8.76
C HIS A 234 -9.73 3.70 -8.75
N GLY A 235 -9.04 3.23 -9.79
CA GLY A 235 -7.60 3.40 -9.92
C GLY A 235 -7.17 4.87 -9.99
N THR A 236 -7.95 5.74 -10.64
CA THR A 236 -7.67 7.18 -10.61
C THR A 236 -7.65 7.73 -9.18
N HIS A 237 -8.57 7.30 -8.31
CA HIS A 237 -8.60 7.73 -6.91
C HIS A 237 -7.45 7.13 -6.08
N VAL A 238 -7.17 5.84 -6.30
CA VAL A 238 -6.03 5.12 -5.69
C VAL A 238 -4.73 5.84 -6.03
N GLY A 239 -4.47 6.12 -7.31
CA GLY A 239 -3.28 6.82 -7.76
C GLY A 239 -3.09 8.21 -7.15
N GLY A 240 -4.17 8.97 -6.99
CA GLY A 240 -4.13 10.26 -6.32
C GLY A 240 -3.71 10.14 -4.86
N THR A 241 -4.21 9.11 -4.18
CA THR A 241 -3.87 8.82 -2.77
C THR A 241 -2.39 8.42 -2.62
N ILE A 242 -1.87 7.61 -3.55
CA ILE A 242 -0.46 7.19 -3.57
C ILE A 242 0.45 8.40 -3.74
N ALA A 243 0.26 9.15 -4.83
CA ALA A 243 1.26 10.13 -5.24
C ALA A 243 0.69 11.42 -5.84
N GLY A 244 -0.60 11.60 -6.09
CA GLY A 244 -1.12 12.82 -6.76
C GLY A 244 -0.48 14.12 -6.25
N ASN A 245 0.01 14.98 -7.14
CA ASN A 245 0.81 16.15 -6.72
C ASN A 245 -0.04 17.31 -6.12
N GLY A 246 -1.38 17.22 -6.24
CA GLY A 246 -2.32 18.22 -5.72
C GLY A 246 -2.53 19.45 -6.61
N ASP A 247 -2.01 19.51 -7.83
CA ASP A 247 -2.05 20.71 -8.69
C ASP A 247 -3.47 21.26 -8.93
N ALA A 248 -4.49 20.40 -9.09
CA ALA A 248 -5.89 20.85 -9.26
C ALA A 248 -6.52 21.43 -7.97
N SER A 249 -5.75 21.54 -6.88
CA SER A 249 -6.16 22.11 -5.59
C SER A 249 -5.08 23.02 -4.99
N GLY A 250 -4.13 23.49 -5.80
CA GLY A 250 -2.98 24.27 -5.33
C GLY A 250 -2.13 23.55 -4.27
N GLY A 251 -2.06 22.22 -4.29
CA GLY A 251 -1.34 21.37 -3.34
C GLY A 251 -2.15 20.89 -2.14
N ARG A 252 -3.40 21.36 -1.94
CA ARG A 252 -4.22 21.01 -0.77
C ARG A 252 -4.64 19.53 -0.73
N ARG A 253 -4.65 18.83 -1.87
CA ARG A 253 -5.04 17.42 -1.97
C ARG A 253 -3.93 16.50 -2.48
N ALA A 254 -2.68 16.80 -2.14
CA ALA A 254 -1.55 15.94 -2.48
C ALA A 254 -1.64 14.56 -1.79
N GLY A 255 -1.16 13.51 -2.47
CA GLY A 255 -1.03 12.15 -1.95
C GLY A 255 0.15 11.98 -1.00
N VAL A 256 0.33 10.76 -0.50
CA VAL A 256 1.38 10.45 0.51
C VAL A 256 2.80 10.57 -0.03
N ALA A 257 3.04 10.21 -1.29
CA ALA A 257 4.33 10.40 -1.98
C ALA A 257 4.21 11.47 -3.05
N LYS A 258 3.95 12.72 -2.65
CA LYS A 258 3.70 13.86 -3.57
C LYS A 258 4.86 14.13 -4.54
N GLY A 259 6.09 13.70 -4.25
CA GLY A 259 7.23 13.73 -5.18
C GLY A 259 7.43 12.45 -6.00
N GLY A 260 6.84 11.32 -5.58
CA GLY A 260 7.04 10.01 -6.22
C GLY A 260 6.40 9.86 -7.60
N GLN A 261 6.99 9.05 -8.47
CA GLN A 261 6.46 8.75 -9.81
C GLN A 261 5.50 7.55 -9.78
N MET A 262 4.70 7.43 -10.84
CA MET A 262 3.67 6.40 -10.95
C MET A 262 3.71 5.64 -12.29
N VAL A 263 3.42 4.36 -12.20
CA VAL A 263 3.08 3.50 -13.33
C VAL A 263 1.63 3.06 -13.15
N ALA A 264 0.75 3.44 -14.08
CA ALA A 264 -0.66 3.09 -14.06
C ALA A 264 -0.94 1.90 -14.99
N LEU A 265 -1.34 0.77 -14.41
CA LEU A 265 -1.71 -0.45 -15.13
C LEU A 265 -3.21 -0.71 -14.95
N GLY A 266 -3.98 -0.39 -15.99
CA GLY A 266 -5.43 -0.57 -16.00
C GLY A 266 -5.89 -1.94 -16.48
N THR A 267 -6.48 -2.72 -15.59
CA THR A 267 -7.14 -4.01 -15.87
C THR A 267 -8.66 -3.88 -16.09
N GLY A 268 -9.23 -2.67 -15.89
CA GLY A 268 -10.65 -2.37 -16.04
C GLY A 268 -11.54 -2.84 -14.88
N ASP A 269 -12.83 -2.48 -14.90
CA ASP A 269 -13.79 -2.60 -13.78
C ASP A 269 -14.20 -4.02 -13.39
N GLY A 270 -13.92 -4.98 -14.26
CA GLY A 270 -14.10 -6.40 -14.03
C GLY A 270 -12.77 -7.09 -14.26
N ALA A 271 -11.71 -6.57 -13.64
CA ALA A 271 -10.40 -7.18 -13.69
C ALA A 271 -10.55 -8.65 -13.36
N SER A 272 -10.15 -9.52 -14.29
CA SER A 272 -10.11 -10.93 -14.00
C SER A 272 -8.79 -11.25 -13.29
N ILE A 273 -8.72 -12.38 -12.58
CA ILE A 273 -7.46 -12.87 -12.00
C ILE A 273 -6.34 -12.84 -13.06
N PHE A 274 -6.65 -13.26 -14.29
CA PHE A 274 -5.68 -13.25 -15.38
C PHE A 274 -5.24 -11.83 -15.80
N ALA A 275 -6.13 -10.83 -15.76
CA ALA A 275 -5.71 -9.46 -16.08
C ALA A 275 -4.76 -8.89 -15.02
N ALA A 276 -5.01 -9.18 -13.74
CA ALA A 276 -4.13 -8.81 -12.64
C ALA A 276 -2.78 -9.56 -12.71
N GLU A 277 -2.81 -10.84 -13.02
CA GLU A 277 -1.63 -11.67 -13.30
C GLU A 277 -0.73 -11.01 -14.37
N GLN A 278 -1.32 -10.57 -15.48
CA GLN A 278 -0.58 -9.88 -16.54
C GLN A 278 0.01 -8.53 -16.10
N GLY A 279 -0.57 -7.89 -15.09
CA GLY A 279 -0.04 -6.67 -14.48
C GLY A 279 1.14 -6.95 -13.58
N LEU A 280 1.06 -7.98 -12.73
CA LEU A 280 2.18 -8.43 -11.90
C LEU A 280 3.34 -8.99 -12.74
N GLU A 281 3.05 -9.68 -13.84
CA GLU A 281 4.04 -10.06 -14.87
C GLU A 281 4.77 -8.84 -15.43
N TRP A 282 4.03 -7.80 -15.81
CA TRP A 282 4.61 -6.55 -16.31
C TRP A 282 5.50 -5.93 -15.23
N THR A 283 5.02 -5.85 -13.99
CA THR A 283 5.76 -5.33 -12.85
C THR A 283 7.05 -6.12 -12.63
N PHE A 284 7.01 -7.44 -12.71
CA PHE A 284 8.18 -8.30 -12.54
C PHE A 284 9.23 -8.03 -13.63
N ALA A 285 8.80 -7.97 -14.89
CA ALA A 285 9.69 -7.68 -16.01
C ALA A 285 10.35 -6.30 -15.91
N HIS A 286 9.64 -5.30 -15.36
CA HIS A 286 10.13 -3.92 -15.25
C HIS A 286 10.74 -3.57 -13.89
N SER A 287 10.72 -4.49 -12.92
CA SER A 287 11.39 -4.34 -11.61
C SER A 287 12.66 -5.19 -11.49
N THR A 288 12.93 -6.07 -12.45
CA THR A 288 14.10 -6.97 -12.43
C THR A 288 15.40 -6.19 -12.18
N PRO A 289 16.21 -6.55 -11.15
CA PRO A 289 17.46 -5.87 -10.85
C PRO A 289 18.39 -5.74 -12.05
N GLY A 290 18.85 -4.51 -12.33
CA GLY A 290 19.67 -4.19 -13.51
C GLY A 290 18.90 -4.03 -14.84
N GLN A 291 17.58 -4.24 -14.85
CA GLN A 291 16.66 -3.96 -15.96
C GLN A 291 15.47 -3.07 -15.54
N ASN A 292 15.58 -2.44 -14.37
CA ASN A 292 14.55 -1.62 -13.77
C ASN A 292 14.64 -0.15 -14.20
N ASN A 293 14.35 0.12 -15.49
CA ASN A 293 14.45 1.49 -16.04
C ASN A 293 13.42 2.47 -15.44
N HIS A 294 12.33 1.93 -14.89
CA HIS A 294 11.28 2.73 -14.27
C HIS A 294 11.48 2.90 -12.76
N HIS A 295 12.50 2.28 -12.16
CA HIS A 295 12.73 2.28 -10.70
C HIS A 295 11.53 1.74 -9.88
N VAL A 296 10.80 0.77 -10.45
CA VAL A 296 9.65 0.11 -9.81
C VAL A 296 10.14 -0.71 -8.63
N ARG A 297 9.68 -0.36 -7.44
CA ARG A 297 10.00 -1.04 -6.18
C ARG A 297 8.77 -1.25 -5.29
N VAL A 298 7.61 -0.76 -5.70
CA VAL A 298 6.33 -0.90 -5.01
C VAL A 298 5.24 -1.22 -6.03
N VAL A 299 4.34 -2.13 -5.69
CA VAL A 299 3.06 -2.30 -6.38
C VAL A 299 1.92 -2.30 -5.37
N SER A 300 0.95 -1.43 -5.59
CA SER A 300 -0.27 -1.30 -4.79
C SER A 300 -1.43 -1.95 -5.52
N ASN A 301 -2.18 -2.79 -4.82
CA ASN A 301 -3.27 -3.59 -5.37
C ASN A 301 -4.54 -3.41 -4.52
N SER A 302 -5.44 -2.54 -4.98
CA SER A 302 -6.70 -2.23 -4.30
C SER A 302 -7.88 -3.07 -4.82
N TRP A 303 -7.61 -4.36 -5.06
CA TRP A 303 -8.57 -5.35 -5.57
C TRP A 303 -8.32 -6.70 -4.92
N GLY A 304 -9.30 -7.59 -5.04
CA GLY A 304 -9.14 -8.95 -4.53
C GLY A 304 -10.43 -9.72 -4.47
N THR A 305 -10.40 -10.84 -3.75
CA THR A 305 -11.59 -11.67 -3.52
C THR A 305 -11.51 -12.31 -2.15
N ASP A 306 -12.65 -12.46 -1.50
CA ASP A 306 -12.72 -13.13 -0.20
C ASP A 306 -12.44 -14.62 -0.34
N GLY A 307 -11.72 -15.17 0.64
CA GLY A 307 -11.54 -16.61 0.76
C GLY A 307 -10.27 -17.00 1.51
N ASP A 308 -10.06 -18.30 1.57
CA ASP A 308 -8.85 -18.86 2.19
C ASP A 308 -7.64 -18.68 1.24
N TYR A 309 -6.48 -18.38 1.84
CA TYR A 309 -5.21 -18.32 1.13
C TYR A 309 -4.95 -19.59 0.29
N ASP A 310 -4.58 -19.39 -0.98
CA ASP A 310 -4.18 -20.45 -1.91
C ASP A 310 -2.71 -20.26 -2.37
N PRO A 311 -1.75 -20.98 -1.77
CA PRO A 311 -0.33 -20.85 -2.11
C PRO A 311 0.01 -21.30 -3.54
N ASN A 312 -0.87 -22.05 -4.20
CA ASN A 312 -0.67 -22.44 -5.61
C ASN A 312 -1.35 -21.45 -6.57
N GLY A 313 -2.13 -20.51 -6.06
CA GLY A 313 -2.78 -19.46 -6.84
C GLY A 313 -1.75 -18.62 -7.59
N VAL A 314 -2.12 -18.17 -8.79
CA VAL A 314 -1.17 -17.48 -9.68
C VAL A 314 -0.69 -16.15 -9.10
N ILE A 315 -1.57 -15.41 -8.44
CA ILE A 315 -1.25 -14.12 -7.81
C ILE A 315 -0.30 -14.31 -6.63
N ALA A 316 -0.54 -15.31 -5.77
CA ALA A 316 0.33 -15.60 -4.63
C ALA A 316 1.78 -15.90 -5.09
N GLN A 317 1.94 -16.76 -6.10
CA GLN A 317 3.27 -17.06 -6.64
C GLN A 317 3.96 -15.86 -7.28
N LEU A 318 3.22 -14.97 -7.95
CA LEU A 318 3.80 -13.75 -8.51
C LEU A 318 4.18 -12.74 -7.42
N THR A 319 3.37 -12.60 -6.37
CA THR A 319 3.70 -11.81 -5.17
C THR A 319 5.01 -12.30 -4.56
N ASP A 320 5.12 -13.59 -4.27
CA ASP A 320 6.33 -14.17 -3.67
C ASP A 320 7.58 -13.93 -4.51
N ARG A 321 7.45 -14.01 -5.83
CA ARG A 321 8.57 -13.79 -6.76
C ARG A 321 8.92 -12.32 -6.89
N LEU A 322 7.94 -11.42 -6.93
CA LEU A 322 8.16 -9.97 -6.94
C LEU A 322 8.92 -9.53 -5.68
N THR A 323 8.44 -10.00 -4.52
CA THR A 323 9.09 -9.73 -3.24
C THR A 323 10.48 -10.36 -3.24
N TYR A 324 10.59 -11.68 -3.36
CA TYR A 324 11.86 -12.39 -3.18
C TYR A 324 12.92 -12.12 -4.25
N GLU A 325 12.56 -12.14 -5.54
CA GLU A 325 13.53 -12.05 -6.65
C GLU A 325 13.88 -10.60 -7.00
N ASN A 326 12.92 -9.67 -6.88
CA ASN A 326 13.09 -8.29 -7.31
C ASN A 326 13.12 -7.26 -6.17
N GLY A 327 12.81 -7.66 -4.92
CA GLY A 327 12.73 -6.74 -3.79
C GLY A 327 11.66 -5.68 -3.97
N VAL A 328 10.49 -6.09 -4.49
CA VAL A 328 9.32 -5.22 -4.64
C VAL A 328 8.42 -5.39 -3.43
N ALA A 329 8.00 -4.28 -2.81
CA ALA A 329 6.94 -4.31 -1.81
C ALA A 329 5.58 -4.49 -2.51
N VAL A 330 4.89 -5.59 -2.24
CA VAL A 330 3.57 -5.90 -2.82
C VAL A 330 2.51 -5.68 -1.76
N ILE A 331 1.56 -4.77 -2.02
CA ILE A 331 0.61 -4.29 -1.00
C ILE A 331 -0.80 -4.60 -1.48
N PHE A 332 -1.65 -5.15 -0.60
CA PHE A 332 -3.02 -5.54 -0.90
C PHE A 332 -4.02 -4.99 0.13
N ALA A 333 -5.20 -4.61 -0.36
CA ALA A 333 -6.35 -4.32 0.47
C ALA A 333 -6.86 -5.57 1.20
N ALA A 334 -7.21 -5.44 2.49
CA ALA A 334 -7.69 -6.57 3.29
C ALA A 334 -9.09 -7.09 2.90
N SER A 335 -9.87 -6.36 2.07
CA SER A 335 -11.30 -6.55 1.71
C SER A 335 -12.30 -5.71 2.53
N ASN A 336 -13.54 -5.59 2.04
CA ASN A 336 -14.65 -4.78 2.59
C ASN A 336 -15.83 -5.61 3.12
N SER A 337 -15.61 -6.87 3.47
CA SER A 337 -16.67 -7.80 3.89
C SER A 337 -16.93 -7.82 5.40
N GLY A 338 -16.25 -6.95 6.16
CA GLY A 338 -16.41 -6.83 7.61
C GLY A 338 -16.16 -8.14 8.34
N GLY A 339 -17.06 -8.49 9.25
CA GLY A 339 -16.98 -9.70 10.06
C GLY A 339 -16.47 -9.45 11.47
N SER A 340 -16.51 -10.51 12.28
CA SER A 340 -16.16 -10.48 13.70
C SER A 340 -14.82 -11.17 14.01
N GLY A 341 -14.18 -11.73 12.98
CA GLY A 341 -13.06 -12.66 13.13
C GLY A 341 -13.47 -14.07 13.58
N GLY A 342 -14.77 -14.34 13.76
CA GLY A 342 -15.30 -15.70 13.93
C GLY A 342 -15.40 -16.47 12.60
N GLU A 343 -15.31 -15.77 11.48
CA GLU A 343 -15.22 -16.30 10.12
C GLU A 343 -13.82 -16.85 9.87
N CYS A 344 -13.72 -18.16 9.65
CA CYS A 344 -12.46 -18.90 9.44
C CYS A 344 -12.63 -19.88 8.27
N ALA A 345 -11.63 -20.76 8.06
CA ALA A 345 -11.56 -21.78 6.99
C ALA A 345 -12.90 -22.16 6.34
N GLY A 346 -13.03 -21.87 5.04
CA GLY A 346 -14.22 -22.08 4.22
C GLY A 346 -15.25 -20.95 4.27
N GLY A 347 -14.96 -19.86 4.98
CA GLY A 347 -15.80 -18.67 5.07
C GLY A 347 -15.04 -17.41 5.48
N LEU A 348 -13.71 -17.41 5.35
CA LEU A 348 -12.87 -16.25 5.60
C LEU A 348 -13.27 -15.09 4.67
N LYS A 349 -13.28 -13.88 5.23
CA LYS A 349 -13.71 -12.65 4.56
C LYS A 349 -12.56 -11.75 4.14
N THR A 350 -11.33 -12.10 4.51
CA THR A 350 -10.16 -11.35 4.05
C THR A 350 -9.83 -11.71 2.61
N ASN A 351 -9.16 -10.77 1.96
CA ASN A 351 -8.68 -10.95 0.60
C ASN A 351 -7.66 -12.10 0.54
N VAL A 352 -7.94 -13.11 -0.30
CA VAL A 352 -7.05 -14.27 -0.53
C VAL A 352 -5.61 -13.85 -0.80
N TYR A 353 -5.42 -12.75 -1.54
CA TYR A 353 -4.10 -12.28 -1.95
C TYR A 353 -3.38 -11.50 -0.86
N ALA A 354 -4.12 -10.80 0.00
CA ALA A 354 -3.56 -10.10 1.16
C ALA A 354 -3.07 -11.08 2.24
N ASN A 355 -3.63 -12.29 2.29
CA ASN A 355 -3.14 -13.37 3.17
C ASN A 355 -1.88 -14.08 2.61
N THR A 356 -1.28 -13.56 1.52
CA THR A 356 0.00 -14.10 1.02
C THR A 356 1.12 -13.64 1.94
N PRO A 357 1.98 -14.52 2.49
CA PRO A 357 2.96 -14.16 3.53
C PRO A 357 4.08 -13.19 3.13
N SER A 358 4.10 -12.76 1.88
CA SER A 358 5.08 -11.82 1.34
C SER A 358 4.41 -10.53 0.84
N ALA A 359 3.10 -10.40 1.09
CA ALA A 359 2.28 -9.24 0.79
C ALA A 359 1.96 -8.47 2.06
N ILE A 360 1.85 -7.15 1.94
CA ILE A 360 1.43 -6.26 3.02
C ILE A 360 -0.08 -6.07 2.95
N SER A 361 -0.80 -6.58 3.95
CA SER A 361 -2.25 -6.54 4.13
C SER A 361 -2.68 -5.30 4.91
N VAL A 362 -3.57 -4.50 4.30
CA VAL A 362 -3.96 -3.18 4.86
C VAL A 362 -5.42 -3.14 5.28
N ALA A 363 -5.65 -2.88 6.57
CA ALA A 363 -6.96 -2.59 7.15
C ALA A 363 -7.40 -1.14 6.94
N ALA A 364 -8.72 -0.91 6.88
CA ALA A 364 -9.29 0.43 6.80
C ALA A 364 -9.67 0.96 8.18
N LEU A 365 -9.11 2.12 8.52
CA LEU A 365 -9.45 2.92 9.69
C LEU A 365 -10.40 4.07 9.30
N THR A 366 -11.05 4.64 10.31
CA THR A 366 -11.82 5.88 10.18
C THR A 366 -10.93 7.01 9.63
N HIS A 367 -11.55 8.06 9.10
CA HIS A 367 -10.84 9.19 8.50
C HIS A 367 -9.75 9.78 9.42
N ASP A 368 -10.06 9.87 10.72
CA ASP A 368 -9.15 10.37 11.76
C ASP A 368 -8.18 9.31 12.32
N GLY A 369 -8.21 8.08 11.80
CA GLY A 369 -7.35 6.98 12.21
C GLY A 369 -7.62 6.42 13.62
N THR A 370 -8.76 6.77 14.25
CA THR A 370 -9.01 6.42 15.66
C THR A 370 -9.69 5.08 15.89
N ALA A 371 -10.29 4.49 14.86
CA ALA A 371 -11.00 3.22 14.96
C ALA A 371 -11.01 2.45 13.64
N VAL A 372 -11.20 1.14 13.70
CA VAL A 372 -11.46 0.34 12.49
C VAL A 372 -12.85 0.61 11.93
N THR A 373 -12.96 0.68 10.61
CA THR A 373 -14.26 0.87 9.95
C THR A 373 -15.13 -0.39 10.06
N SER A 374 -16.44 -0.23 9.90
CA SER A 374 -17.37 -1.37 9.94
C SER A 374 -17.19 -2.35 8.78
N PHE A 375 -16.68 -1.88 7.64
CA PHE A 375 -16.52 -2.68 6.42
C PHE A 375 -15.16 -3.38 6.32
N SER A 376 -14.09 -2.91 6.96
CA SER A 376 -12.77 -3.54 6.80
C SER A 376 -12.85 -5.04 7.11
N SER A 377 -12.33 -5.92 6.27
CA SER A 377 -12.40 -7.35 6.60
C SER A 377 -11.57 -7.68 7.83
N ARG A 378 -12.06 -8.65 8.62
CA ARG A 378 -11.38 -9.15 9.82
C ARG A 378 -10.74 -10.51 9.52
N GLY A 379 -9.50 -10.70 9.94
CA GLY A 379 -8.84 -12.00 9.93
C GLY A 379 -9.55 -12.99 10.85
N CYS A 380 -9.33 -14.28 10.63
CA CYS A 380 -9.82 -15.31 11.53
C CYS A 380 -9.07 -15.20 12.87
N MET A 381 -9.79 -14.96 13.96
CA MET A 381 -9.24 -14.77 15.31
C MET A 381 -8.35 -15.93 15.81
N ASN A 382 -8.45 -17.11 15.19
CA ASN A 382 -7.62 -18.28 15.52
C ASN A 382 -6.47 -18.54 14.54
N GLN A 383 -6.33 -17.73 13.48
CA GLN A 383 -5.35 -17.89 12.39
C GLN A 383 -4.67 -16.54 12.12
N GLN A 384 -3.54 -16.32 12.78
CA GLN A 384 -2.80 -15.06 12.74
C GLN A 384 -2.39 -14.61 11.33
N HIS A 385 -1.89 -15.49 10.46
CA HIS A 385 -1.56 -15.16 9.05
C HIS A 385 -2.69 -14.54 8.21
N THR A 386 -3.93 -14.56 8.70
CA THR A 386 -5.09 -13.95 8.01
C THR A 386 -5.39 -12.54 8.51
N TRP A 387 -4.66 -12.07 9.52
CA TRP A 387 -4.86 -10.76 10.12
C TRP A 387 -4.25 -9.71 9.20
N PRO A 388 -4.79 -8.49 9.17
CA PRO A 388 -4.09 -7.37 8.55
C PRO A 388 -2.76 -7.10 9.26
N ASP A 389 -1.77 -6.55 8.56
CA ASP A 389 -0.47 -6.21 9.15
C ASP A 389 -0.53 -4.82 9.77
N VAL A 390 -1.11 -3.87 9.03
CA VAL A 390 -1.24 -2.46 9.44
C VAL A 390 -2.59 -1.87 9.03
N GLY A 391 -2.93 -0.73 9.62
CA GLY A 391 -4.12 0.06 9.30
C GLY A 391 -3.76 1.45 8.79
N ALA A 392 -4.56 1.94 7.84
CA ALA A 392 -4.49 3.31 7.34
C ALA A 392 -5.90 3.88 7.14
N PRO A 393 -6.06 5.22 7.06
CA PRO A 393 -7.37 5.83 6.82
C PRO A 393 -8.00 5.31 5.53
N GLY A 394 -9.21 4.74 5.64
CA GLY A 394 -9.95 4.16 4.51
C GLY A 394 -11.38 4.65 4.39
N ARG A 395 -11.82 5.58 5.26
CA ARG A 395 -13.16 6.18 5.20
C ARG A 395 -13.14 7.63 4.76
N ASP A 396 -14.03 7.97 3.83
CA ASP A 396 -14.25 9.30 3.29
C ASP A 396 -12.92 9.95 2.85
N ILE A 397 -12.13 9.18 2.09
CA ILE A 397 -10.82 9.59 1.60
C ILE A 397 -11.02 10.39 0.33
N TRP A 398 -10.56 11.64 0.35
CA TRP A 398 -10.61 12.53 -0.79
C TRP A 398 -9.39 12.34 -1.65
N ALA A 399 -9.56 12.00 -2.92
CA ALA A 399 -8.46 11.94 -3.89
C ALA A 399 -9.00 12.19 -5.29
N THR A 400 -8.12 12.13 -6.28
CA THR A 400 -8.38 12.48 -7.68
C THR A 400 -9.55 11.69 -8.25
N ALA A 401 -10.46 12.38 -8.94
CA ALA A 401 -11.64 11.82 -9.56
C ALA A 401 -11.40 11.67 -11.07
N PRO A 402 -11.83 10.55 -11.68
CA PRO A 402 -11.75 10.36 -13.12
C PRO A 402 -12.77 11.21 -13.89
N ARG A 403 -12.54 11.41 -15.19
CA ARG A 403 -13.54 12.01 -16.08
C ARG A 403 -14.38 10.93 -16.79
N GLY A 404 -15.71 11.08 -16.79
CA GLY A 404 -16.60 10.31 -17.68
C GLY A 404 -16.80 8.82 -17.35
N THR A 405 -16.51 8.39 -16.12
CA THR A 405 -16.65 6.99 -15.65
C THR A 405 -17.94 6.75 -14.85
N ALA A 406 -18.17 5.50 -14.42
CA ALA A 406 -19.29 5.15 -13.55
C ALA A 406 -19.24 5.86 -12.18
N ILE A 407 -18.03 6.03 -11.61
CA ILE A 407 -17.82 6.84 -10.41
C ILE A 407 -18.06 8.33 -10.72
N ASP A 408 -17.76 8.83 -11.92
CA ASP A 408 -18.17 10.17 -12.39
C ASP A 408 -19.70 10.35 -12.52
N ALA A 409 -20.47 9.28 -12.68
CA ALA A 409 -21.92 9.42 -12.58
C ALA A 409 -22.37 9.77 -11.14
N SER A 410 -21.57 9.40 -10.14
CA SER A 410 -21.77 9.74 -8.72
C SER A 410 -21.02 10.98 -8.22
N THR A 411 -19.91 11.41 -8.86
CA THR A 411 -19.17 12.67 -8.54
C THR A 411 -20.11 13.88 -8.41
N ARG A 412 -21.11 13.94 -9.30
CA ARG A 412 -22.00 15.11 -9.47
C ARG A 412 -22.81 15.46 -8.24
N THR A 413 -22.90 14.58 -7.24
CA THR A 413 -23.62 14.84 -6.00
C THR A 413 -22.74 15.44 -4.91
N GLN A 414 -21.41 15.30 -4.97
CA GLN A 414 -20.47 15.76 -3.92
C GLN A 414 -19.91 17.18 -4.15
N GLY A 415 -20.06 17.75 -5.36
CA GLY A 415 -19.80 19.18 -5.61
C GLY A 415 -18.44 19.54 -6.20
N ASP A 416 -17.55 18.56 -6.41
CA ASP A 416 -16.24 18.70 -7.07
C ASP A 416 -16.15 17.71 -8.25
N LEU A 417 -15.39 18.07 -9.29
CA LEU A 417 -15.20 17.26 -10.50
C LEU A 417 -13.78 16.70 -10.63
N TYR A 418 -12.82 17.24 -9.88
CA TYR A 418 -11.45 16.75 -9.85
C TYR A 418 -11.15 15.89 -8.64
N TYR A 419 -11.96 15.99 -7.59
CA TYR A 419 -11.75 15.15 -6.42
C TYR A 419 -13.05 14.63 -5.87
N MET A 420 -12.97 13.52 -5.16
CA MET A 420 -14.12 12.94 -4.47
C MET A 420 -13.73 12.14 -3.24
N ALA A 421 -14.68 12.02 -2.32
CA ALA A 421 -14.60 11.10 -1.20
C ALA A 421 -15.16 9.73 -1.58
N ILE A 422 -14.35 8.68 -1.41
CA ILE A 422 -14.81 7.28 -1.39
C ILE A 422 -14.24 6.54 -0.19
N SER A 423 -14.85 5.40 0.14
CA SER A 423 -14.51 4.59 1.31
C SER A 423 -14.23 3.15 0.91
N GLY A 424 -13.23 2.54 1.53
CA GLY A 424 -12.83 1.16 1.33
C GLY A 424 -11.42 0.87 1.86
N THR A 425 -11.10 -0.40 2.08
CA THR A 425 -9.70 -0.85 2.23
C THR A 425 -8.87 -0.50 0.99
N SER A 426 -9.51 -0.38 -0.17
CA SER A 426 -8.91 0.19 -1.38
C SER A 426 -8.38 1.61 -1.25
N MET A 427 -8.85 2.41 -0.28
CA MET A 427 -8.36 3.78 -0.04
C MET A 427 -7.31 3.81 1.08
N ALA A 428 -7.33 2.83 2.00
CA ALA A 428 -6.29 2.65 3.00
C ALA A 428 -4.97 2.15 2.36
N THR A 429 -5.08 1.14 1.48
CA THR A 429 -3.96 0.51 0.76
C THR A 429 -3.03 1.51 0.04
N PRO A 430 -3.52 2.49 -0.73
CA PRO A 430 -2.66 3.46 -1.40
C PRO A 430 -1.96 4.45 -0.46
N HIS A 431 -2.46 4.68 0.76
CA HIS A 431 -1.67 5.42 1.75
C HIS A 431 -0.38 4.65 2.05
N VAL A 432 -0.49 3.34 2.30
CA VAL A 432 0.67 2.46 2.53
C VAL A 432 1.55 2.34 1.27
N GLY A 433 0.94 2.34 0.07
CA GLY A 433 1.65 2.42 -1.20
C GLY A 433 2.55 3.66 -1.32
N GLY A 434 2.03 4.83 -0.96
CA GLY A 434 2.81 6.06 -0.91
C GLY A 434 3.89 6.04 0.18
N MET A 435 3.59 5.50 1.36
CA MET A 435 4.59 5.32 2.43
C MET A 435 5.74 4.45 1.97
N ALA A 436 5.47 3.30 1.35
CA ALA A 436 6.50 2.43 0.78
C ALA A 436 7.39 3.19 -0.22
N GLY A 437 6.79 4.06 -1.06
CA GLY A 437 7.52 4.99 -1.93
C GLY A 437 8.48 5.90 -1.15
N LEU A 438 8.01 6.56 -0.09
CA LEU A 438 8.85 7.39 0.78
C LEU A 438 10.00 6.58 1.41
N LEU A 439 9.72 5.38 1.93
CA LEU A 439 10.74 4.54 2.56
C LEU A 439 11.82 4.13 1.57
N ILE A 440 11.43 3.76 0.34
CA ILE A 440 12.39 3.37 -0.71
C ILE A 440 13.18 4.59 -1.22
N ASN A 441 12.59 5.79 -1.23
CA ASN A 441 13.29 7.03 -1.58
C ASN A 441 14.46 7.27 -0.61
N VAL A 442 14.21 7.20 0.70
CA VAL A 442 15.22 7.50 1.72
C VAL A 442 16.17 6.33 2.00
N ALA A 443 15.74 5.11 1.70
CA ALA A 443 16.49 3.88 1.92
C ALA A 443 16.41 2.91 0.71
N PRO A 444 17.14 3.19 -0.38
CA PRO A 444 17.15 2.32 -1.57
C PRO A 444 17.66 0.88 -1.29
N SER A 445 18.37 0.68 -0.18
CA SER A 445 18.86 -0.64 0.28
C SER A 445 17.78 -1.53 0.89
N LEU A 446 16.57 -1.03 1.13
CA LEU A 446 15.45 -1.86 1.57
C LEU A 446 15.20 -2.96 0.54
N GLY A 447 14.81 -4.14 1.01
CA GLY A 447 14.46 -5.26 0.14
C GLY A 447 13.81 -6.38 0.92
N VAL A 448 14.14 -7.61 0.56
CA VAL A 448 13.64 -8.81 1.25
C VAL A 448 14.35 -8.94 2.59
N ALA A 449 13.59 -9.17 3.65
CA ALA A 449 14.13 -9.43 4.96
C ALA A 449 14.93 -10.75 5.00
N ASP A 450 15.94 -10.80 5.87
CA ASP A 450 16.70 -12.02 6.13
C ASP A 450 15.99 -13.02 7.07
N TYR A 451 14.79 -12.66 7.55
CA TYR A 451 13.91 -13.48 8.37
C TYR A 451 12.61 -13.79 7.62
N HIS A 452 12.01 -14.93 7.94
CA HIS A 452 10.85 -15.54 7.26
C HIS A 452 9.53 -15.32 8.01
N ARG A 453 9.52 -14.40 8.97
CA ARG A 453 8.44 -14.29 9.95
C ARG A 453 7.59 -13.09 9.66
N GLU A 454 6.35 -13.36 9.27
CA GLU A 454 5.19 -12.66 9.83
C GLU A 454 5.35 -12.69 11.35
N ASP A 455 5.52 -11.52 11.95
CA ASP A 455 5.97 -11.36 13.33
C ASP A 455 4.96 -11.93 14.36
N HIS A 456 3.77 -12.33 13.90
CA HIS A 456 2.61 -12.73 14.70
C HIS A 456 2.25 -14.23 14.59
N ASP A 457 3.06 -15.00 13.87
CA ASP A 457 2.66 -16.32 13.37
C ASP A 457 3.38 -17.49 14.09
N PHE A 458 3.18 -17.60 15.41
CA PHE A 458 3.61 -18.80 16.16
C PHE A 458 2.55 -19.89 16.07
N GLY A 459 2.95 -21.17 16.02
CA GLY A 459 2.06 -22.33 15.85
C GLY A 459 0.92 -22.50 16.87
N ASP A 460 0.79 -21.59 17.84
CA ASP A 460 -0.26 -21.50 18.84
C ASP A 460 -0.93 -20.12 18.79
N SER A 461 -2.26 -20.06 18.77
CA SER A 461 -3.00 -18.79 18.88
C SER A 461 -3.33 -18.50 20.35
N ILE A 462 -3.23 -17.25 20.79
CA ILE A 462 -3.68 -16.86 22.14
C ILE A 462 -5.19 -17.12 22.33
N VAL A 463 -5.96 -17.06 21.23
CA VAL A 463 -7.41 -17.24 21.28
C VAL A 463 -7.83 -18.69 21.04
N GLY A 464 -7.13 -19.40 20.14
CA GLY A 464 -7.44 -20.79 19.79
C GLY A 464 -6.73 -21.86 20.65
N GLY A 465 -5.59 -21.52 21.26
CA GLY A 465 -4.74 -22.44 22.02
C GLY A 465 -3.64 -23.13 21.18
N GLU A 466 -3.06 -24.21 21.70
CA GLU A 466 -1.95 -24.91 21.04
C GLU A 466 -2.37 -25.53 19.70
N GLY A 467 -1.60 -25.28 18.63
CA GLY A 467 -1.77 -25.86 17.31
C GLY A 467 -2.88 -25.26 16.44
N THR A 468 -3.53 -24.16 16.86
CA THR A 468 -4.66 -23.59 16.11
C THR A 468 -4.28 -22.56 15.06
N ALA A 469 -3.10 -21.94 15.18
CA ALA A 469 -2.59 -20.96 14.22
C ALA A 469 -2.02 -21.60 12.93
N ALA A 470 -1.76 -22.92 12.95
CA ALA A 470 -0.97 -23.63 11.95
C ALA A 470 -1.66 -23.92 10.59
N TYR A 471 -2.71 -23.20 10.20
CA TYR A 471 -3.29 -23.39 8.87
C TYR A 471 -2.39 -22.73 7.82
N GLY A 472 -1.78 -23.53 6.93
CA GLY A 472 -0.91 -23.03 5.85
C GLY A 472 0.59 -22.94 6.19
N GLN A 473 0.97 -23.13 7.46
CA GLN A 473 2.39 -23.18 7.85
C GLN A 473 3.00 -24.53 7.45
N PHE A 474 3.81 -24.53 6.38
CA PHE A 474 4.50 -25.71 5.85
C PHE A 474 5.73 -26.09 6.69
N GLU A 475 6.21 -27.34 6.56
CA GLU A 475 7.37 -27.83 7.33
C GLU A 475 8.65 -26.99 7.11
N ASP A 476 8.75 -26.31 5.97
CA ASP A 476 9.87 -25.47 5.55
C ASP A 476 9.59 -23.96 5.64
N TRP A 477 8.49 -23.54 6.26
CA TRP A 477 8.07 -22.14 6.38
C TRP A 477 9.18 -21.19 6.85
N GLU A 478 9.96 -21.59 7.86
CA GLU A 478 11.06 -20.75 8.40
C GLU A 478 12.30 -20.68 7.49
N THR A 479 12.26 -21.33 6.33
CA THR A 479 13.39 -21.46 5.38
C THR A 479 13.03 -21.24 3.92
N ALA A 480 11.74 -21.25 3.58
CA ALA A 480 11.26 -21.17 2.21
C ALA A 480 11.27 -19.73 1.69
N ASN A 481 11.65 -19.52 0.43
CA ASN A 481 11.74 -18.15 -0.11
C ASN A 481 10.39 -17.41 -0.15
N TYR A 482 9.28 -18.14 -0.31
CA TYR A 482 7.93 -17.59 -0.38
C TYR A 482 7.38 -17.06 0.96
N SER A 483 8.05 -17.34 2.08
CA SER A 483 7.66 -16.82 3.39
C SER A 483 8.50 -15.64 3.85
N ARG A 484 9.34 -15.09 2.96
CA ARG A 484 10.15 -13.91 3.30
C ARG A 484 9.34 -12.66 3.06
N ILE A 485 9.26 -11.84 4.10
CA ILE A 485 8.59 -10.54 4.07
C ILE A 485 9.50 -9.47 3.47
N HIS A 486 8.92 -8.35 3.06
CA HIS A 486 9.67 -7.17 2.66
C HIS A 486 10.02 -6.33 3.90
N GLU A 487 11.20 -5.71 3.96
CA GLU A 487 11.61 -4.88 5.11
C GLU A 487 10.73 -3.63 5.31
N VAL A 488 10.02 -3.22 4.27
CA VAL A 488 9.00 -2.14 4.34
C VAL A 488 7.88 -2.52 5.30
N GLU A 489 7.43 -3.79 5.26
CA GLU A 489 6.38 -4.33 6.12
C GLU A 489 6.77 -4.20 7.59
N LEU A 490 7.90 -4.81 7.99
CA LEU A 490 8.36 -4.73 9.38
C LEU A 490 8.59 -3.28 9.85
N ILE A 491 9.10 -2.40 8.97
CA ILE A 491 9.28 -0.99 9.34
C ILE A 491 7.93 -0.33 9.64
N LEU A 492 6.90 -0.60 8.84
CA LEU A 492 5.56 -0.08 9.06
C LEU A 492 4.93 -0.68 10.32
N GLU A 493 5.09 -1.98 10.58
CA GLU A 493 4.61 -2.65 11.78
C GLU A 493 5.25 -2.09 13.06
N LEU A 494 6.58 -1.98 13.09
CA LEU A 494 7.33 -1.47 14.24
C LEU A 494 6.97 -0.03 14.60
N THR A 495 6.61 0.77 13.59
CA THR A 495 6.33 2.20 13.77
C THR A 495 4.84 2.51 13.87
N ALA A 496 3.96 1.56 13.58
CA ALA A 496 2.53 1.74 13.72
C ALA A 496 2.13 1.96 15.19
N THR A 497 1.09 2.75 15.38
CA THR A 497 0.52 3.06 16.69
C THR A 497 -0.73 2.21 16.90
N TYR A 498 -0.72 1.30 17.85
CA TYR A 498 -1.92 0.53 18.26
C TYR A 498 -2.68 1.16 19.43
N GLU A 499 -1.98 1.90 20.29
CA GLU A 499 -2.54 2.46 21.54
C GLU A 499 -3.79 3.32 21.27
N GLY A 500 -4.89 2.99 21.94
CA GLY A 500 -6.16 3.69 21.80
C GLY A 500 -7.11 3.07 20.77
N MET A 501 -6.67 2.08 19.99
CA MET A 501 -7.52 1.34 19.06
C MET A 501 -8.04 -0.01 19.61
N GLU A 502 -7.65 -0.37 20.82
CA GLU A 502 -8.11 -1.60 21.47
C GLU A 502 -9.63 -1.55 21.63
N ASN A 503 -10.33 -2.53 21.06
CA ASN A 503 -11.80 -2.55 21.13
C ASN A 503 -12.46 -1.23 20.62
N SER A 504 -11.77 -0.50 19.73
CA SER A 504 -12.31 0.63 19.00
C SER A 504 -12.97 0.13 17.73
N CYS A 505 -14.11 0.73 17.38
CA CYS A 505 -14.78 0.55 16.09
C CYS A 505 -15.64 1.76 15.77
N GLU A 506 -15.83 1.98 14.49
CA GLU A 506 -16.79 2.92 13.96
C GLU A 506 -18.20 2.70 14.52
N ASP A 507 -18.85 3.80 14.90
CA ASP A 507 -20.23 3.81 15.38
C ASP A 507 -21.17 3.19 14.34
N GLY A 508 -21.97 2.21 14.77
CA GLY A 508 -22.97 1.57 13.91
C GLY A 508 -22.55 0.24 13.30
N ASN A 509 -21.35 -0.28 13.61
CA ASN A 509 -20.96 -1.64 13.27
C ASN A 509 -21.88 -2.66 14.00
N SER A 510 -22.75 -3.35 13.25
CA SER A 510 -23.65 -4.36 13.81
C SER A 510 -23.08 -5.77 13.83
N ASP A 511 -22.05 -6.01 13.04
CA ASP A 511 -21.51 -7.34 12.75
C ASP A 511 -20.33 -7.69 13.66
N ASP A 512 -19.66 -6.66 14.19
CA ASP A 512 -18.61 -6.77 15.20
C ASP A 512 -18.86 -5.74 16.31
N ALA A 513 -18.91 -6.22 17.55
CA ALA A 513 -19.10 -5.38 18.73
C ALA A 513 -17.80 -4.77 19.24
N CYS A 514 -16.66 -5.20 18.69
CA CYS A 514 -15.32 -4.68 18.95
C CYS A 514 -15.04 -4.60 20.44
N SER A 515 -15.32 -5.70 21.12
CA SER A 515 -15.24 -5.80 22.60
C SER A 515 -14.67 -7.14 23.03
N ASP A 516 -14.06 -7.84 22.09
CA ASP A 516 -13.56 -9.20 22.15
C ASP A 516 -12.03 -9.27 22.03
N ILE A 517 -11.35 -8.14 21.83
CA ILE A 517 -9.91 -8.07 22.10
C ILE A 517 -9.70 -8.17 23.61
N PRO A 518 -8.99 -9.20 24.11
CA PRO A 518 -8.71 -9.32 25.53
C PRO A 518 -7.91 -8.12 26.05
N THR A 519 -7.98 -7.87 27.36
CA THR A 519 -7.21 -6.78 27.99
C THR A 519 -5.69 -6.95 27.80
N GLU A 520 -5.24 -8.20 27.67
CA GLU A 520 -3.89 -8.54 27.22
C GLU A 520 -4.01 -9.00 25.76
N CYS A 521 -3.71 -8.11 24.83
CA CYS A 521 -3.71 -8.37 23.38
C CYS A 521 -2.68 -9.45 23.01
N TYR A 522 -2.71 -9.92 21.75
CA TYR A 522 -1.60 -10.70 21.22
C TYR A 522 -0.40 -9.78 21.00
N ILE A 523 0.77 -10.22 21.47
CA ILE A 523 2.03 -9.50 21.34
C ILE A 523 2.87 -10.21 20.30
N SER A 524 3.16 -9.52 19.20
CA SER A 524 3.96 -10.07 18.10
C SER A 524 5.47 -10.01 18.43
N ALA A 525 6.31 -10.42 17.48
CA ALA A 525 7.76 -10.37 17.64
C ALA A 525 8.31 -8.93 17.68
N THR A 526 7.55 -7.91 17.23
CA THR A 526 7.89 -6.49 17.44
C THR A 526 7.77 -6.07 18.90
N GLY A 527 7.05 -6.84 19.72
CA GLY A 527 6.77 -6.52 21.11
C GLY A 527 5.52 -5.66 21.29
N GLU A 528 4.85 -5.30 20.19
CA GLU A 528 3.62 -4.51 20.17
C GLU A 528 2.38 -5.40 20.05
N CYS A 529 1.23 -4.80 20.37
CA CYS A 529 -0.05 -5.46 20.14
C CYS A 529 -0.33 -5.64 18.65
N HIS A 530 -0.89 -6.80 18.29
CA HIS A 530 -1.41 -7.11 16.97
C HIS A 530 -2.75 -7.82 17.13
N ASP A 531 -3.78 -7.37 16.41
CA ASP A 531 -5.08 -8.05 16.39
C ASP A 531 -5.64 -8.31 14.98
N TRP A 532 -6.69 -9.13 14.91
CA TRP A 532 -7.34 -9.56 13.67
C TRP A 532 -8.17 -8.48 12.95
N ARG A 533 -8.24 -7.25 13.48
CA ARG A 533 -9.08 -6.16 12.99
C ARG A 533 -8.24 -5.04 12.36
N VAL A 534 -7.14 -4.65 13.02
CA VAL A 534 -6.31 -3.50 12.61
C VAL A 534 -4.83 -3.84 12.43
N GLY A 535 -4.42 -5.07 12.68
CA GLY A 535 -3.02 -5.41 12.68
C GLY A 535 -2.27 -4.75 13.84
N HIS A 536 -1.14 -4.14 13.51
CA HIS A 536 -0.35 -3.24 14.38
C HIS A 536 -0.95 -1.83 14.56
N GLY A 537 -2.08 -1.53 13.90
CA GLY A 537 -2.76 -0.25 14.05
C GLY A 537 -2.32 0.79 13.01
N LEU A 538 -2.44 2.07 13.37
CA LEU A 538 -2.29 3.19 12.44
C LEU A 538 -0.81 3.39 12.09
N THR A 539 -0.49 3.30 10.80
CA THR A 539 0.86 3.57 10.28
C THR A 539 1.37 4.98 10.61
N ASP A 540 2.66 5.09 10.97
CA ASP A 540 3.37 6.34 11.24
C ASP A 540 4.48 6.58 10.21
N THR A 541 4.20 7.39 9.19
CA THR A 541 5.15 7.65 8.08
C THR A 541 6.43 8.34 8.59
N ASP A 542 6.31 9.22 9.58
CA ASP A 542 7.42 10.03 10.07
C ASP A 542 8.47 9.18 10.79
N ALA A 543 8.01 8.27 11.65
CA ALA A 543 8.85 7.29 12.32
C ALA A 543 9.40 6.22 11.34
N ALA A 544 8.57 5.76 10.40
CA ALA A 544 8.95 4.77 9.39
C ALA A 544 10.11 5.29 8.51
N VAL A 545 10.05 6.54 8.05
CA VAL A 545 11.12 7.19 7.28
C VAL A 545 12.42 7.26 8.08
N ALA A 546 12.35 7.61 9.37
CA ALA A 546 13.53 7.67 10.24
C ALA A 546 14.16 6.28 10.43
N LEU A 547 13.34 5.24 10.62
CA LEU A 547 13.79 3.86 10.76
C LEU A 547 14.43 3.33 9.46
N ALA A 548 13.76 3.52 8.32
CA ALA A 548 14.29 3.16 7.01
C ALA A 548 15.63 3.84 6.73
N ARG A 549 15.71 5.16 6.95
CA ARG A 549 16.94 5.91 6.73
C ARG A 549 18.06 5.48 7.68
N THR A 550 17.73 5.15 8.92
CA THR A 550 18.70 4.59 9.88
C THR A 550 19.32 3.31 9.32
N LEU A 551 18.50 2.39 8.80
CA LEU A 551 18.99 1.16 8.17
C LEU A 551 19.89 1.44 6.96
N GLN A 552 19.51 2.40 6.10
CA GLN A 552 20.33 2.83 4.97
C GLN A 552 21.72 3.28 5.43
N LEU A 553 21.80 4.13 6.45
CA LEU A 553 23.08 4.64 6.98
C LEU A 553 23.94 3.54 7.59
N MET A 554 23.34 2.50 8.16
CA MET A 554 24.07 1.36 8.69
C MET A 554 24.68 0.50 7.58
N ARG A 555 23.94 0.32 6.47
CA ARG A 555 24.32 -0.50 5.31
C ARG A 555 25.28 0.18 4.34
N ASP A 556 25.10 1.47 4.12
CA ASP A 556 25.87 2.33 3.20
C ASP A 556 26.45 3.49 4.01
N GLN A 557 27.57 3.22 4.68
CA GLN A 557 28.18 4.16 5.63
C GLN A 557 29.01 5.23 4.93
N ASP A 558 29.44 5.01 3.68
CA ASP A 558 30.19 5.99 2.90
C ASP A 558 29.31 6.84 1.96
N GLY A 559 28.05 6.45 1.79
CA GLY A 559 27.03 7.20 1.07
C GLY A 559 27.21 7.17 -0.44
N ASP A 560 27.90 6.15 -0.98
CA ASP A 560 28.14 6.02 -2.41
C ASP A 560 26.98 5.34 -3.16
N GLY A 561 25.96 4.89 -2.44
CA GLY A 561 24.78 4.19 -2.95
C GLY A 561 24.97 2.66 -3.06
N MET A 562 26.13 2.13 -2.69
CA MET A 562 26.41 0.70 -2.65
C MET A 562 26.29 0.18 -1.22
N ILE A 563 25.73 -1.03 -1.08
CA ILE A 563 25.62 -1.69 0.23
C ILE A 563 26.99 -2.27 0.62
N ASP A 564 27.60 -1.72 1.66
CA ASP A 564 28.85 -2.19 2.26
C ASP A 564 28.63 -3.24 3.36
N HIS A 565 27.56 -3.04 4.14
CA HIS A 565 27.27 -3.79 5.36
C HIS A 565 25.87 -4.43 5.32
N PRO A 566 25.63 -5.41 4.43
CA PRO A 566 24.34 -6.06 4.30
C PRO A 566 23.89 -6.80 5.57
N GLU A 567 24.81 -7.07 6.50
CA GLU A 567 24.53 -7.76 7.77
C GLU A 567 23.68 -6.95 8.78
N TYR A 568 23.49 -5.64 8.57
CA TYR A 568 22.55 -4.86 9.38
C TYR A 568 21.13 -5.10 8.93
N THR A 569 20.24 -5.26 9.90
CA THR A 569 18.82 -5.56 9.73
C THR A 569 17.97 -4.42 10.29
N VAL A 570 16.68 -4.42 9.96
CA VAL A 570 15.69 -3.49 10.54
C VAL A 570 15.75 -3.47 12.07
N TRP A 571 15.93 -4.63 12.72
CA TRP A 571 16.05 -4.73 14.17
C TRP A 571 17.25 -3.97 14.74
N ASP A 572 18.40 -3.97 14.04
CA ASP A 572 19.56 -3.20 14.47
C ASP A 572 19.32 -1.69 14.34
N ALA A 573 18.60 -1.28 13.29
CA ALA A 573 18.21 0.11 13.10
C ALA A 573 17.18 0.55 14.16
N TRP A 574 16.22 -0.32 14.49
CA TRP A 574 15.20 -0.09 15.52
C TRP A 574 15.79 0.27 16.89
N GLU A 575 16.95 -0.27 17.25
CA GLU A 575 17.60 0.06 18.52
C GLU A 575 18.05 1.52 18.64
N ILE A 576 18.25 2.22 17.52
CA ILE A 576 18.86 3.57 17.51
C ILE A 576 18.12 4.61 16.66
N TYR A 577 17.08 4.25 15.90
CA TYR A 577 16.46 5.16 14.92
C TYR A 577 15.84 6.41 15.55
N GLU A 578 15.34 6.34 16.79
CA GLU A 578 14.78 7.49 17.50
C GLU A 578 15.81 8.62 17.66
N ALA A 579 17.11 8.32 17.65
CA ALA A 579 18.16 9.34 17.70
C ALA A 579 18.16 10.24 16.45
N MET A 580 17.58 9.79 15.34
CA MET A 580 17.37 10.60 14.14
C MET A 580 16.30 11.68 14.39
N MET A 581 15.35 11.45 15.28
CA MET A 581 14.19 12.31 15.47
C MET A 581 14.48 13.40 16.49
N THR A 582 14.92 14.57 16.03
CA THR A 582 15.29 15.69 16.92
C THR A 582 14.51 16.96 16.63
N GLU A 583 14.54 17.92 17.55
CA GLU A 583 14.16 19.31 17.28
C GLU A 583 15.45 20.12 17.17
N THR A 584 15.60 20.88 16.07
CA THR A 584 16.82 21.64 15.79
C THR A 584 16.51 23.10 15.50
N THR A 585 17.37 24.00 16.01
CA THR A 585 17.39 25.41 15.62
C THR A 585 18.58 25.67 14.70
N VAL A 586 18.30 26.05 13.45
CA VAL A 586 19.32 26.42 12.46
C VAL A 586 19.40 27.94 12.32
N SER A 587 20.60 28.45 12.03
CA SER A 587 20.79 29.88 11.74
C SER A 587 20.82 30.09 10.23
N LEU A 588 20.10 31.10 9.75
CA LEU A 588 19.97 31.41 8.33
C LEU A 588 20.79 32.66 7.97
N SER A 589 21.59 32.56 6.92
CA SER A 589 22.40 33.67 6.39
C SER A 589 21.61 34.55 5.41
N THR A 590 20.37 34.87 5.76
CA THR A 590 19.45 35.66 4.94
C THR A 590 18.44 36.40 5.83
N ASP A 591 17.86 37.47 5.29
CA ASP A 591 16.68 38.16 5.84
C ASP A 591 15.39 37.81 5.08
N ARG A 592 15.45 36.83 4.17
CA ARG A 592 14.35 36.44 3.32
C ARG A 592 14.01 34.97 3.41
N LEU A 593 12.71 34.71 3.43
CA LEU A 593 12.12 33.39 3.29
C LEU A 593 11.24 33.37 2.05
N GLY A 594 11.15 32.23 1.40
CA GLY A 594 10.31 32.03 0.23
C GLY A 594 9.45 30.78 0.35
N HIS A 595 8.36 30.77 -0.39
CA HIS A 595 7.54 29.60 -0.63
C HIS A 595 7.05 29.65 -2.07
N SER A 596 6.96 28.51 -2.72
CA SER A 596 6.49 28.43 -4.11
C SER A 596 5.60 27.22 -4.29
N TRP A 597 4.57 27.38 -5.10
CA TRP A 597 3.72 26.27 -5.50
C TRP A 597 3.26 26.43 -6.95
N LYS A 598 2.82 25.31 -7.49
CA LYS A 598 2.11 25.23 -8.75
C LYS A 598 0.65 24.93 -8.46
N GLY A 599 -0.18 25.22 -9.45
CA GLY A 599 -1.54 24.75 -9.43
C GLY A 599 -2.16 24.91 -10.79
N ASP A 600 -3.40 24.44 -10.89
CA ASP A 600 -4.16 24.51 -12.10
C ASP A 600 -5.55 25.04 -11.84
N TRP A 601 -5.77 26.26 -12.33
CA TRP A 601 -7.06 26.90 -12.16
C TRP A 601 -8.04 26.30 -13.17
N ASN A 602 -9.09 25.66 -12.65
CA ASN A 602 -10.00 24.88 -13.47
C ASN A 602 -11.46 25.30 -13.30
N HIS A 603 -12.14 25.59 -14.41
CA HIS A 603 -13.57 25.88 -14.40
C HIS A 603 -14.31 25.08 -15.49
N PHE A 604 -15.29 24.30 -15.04
CA PHE A 604 -16.11 23.46 -15.91
C PHE A 604 -17.38 24.19 -16.34
N ASN A 605 -17.69 24.16 -17.64
CA ASN A 605 -18.97 24.61 -18.16
C ASN A 605 -19.76 23.42 -18.70
N ASN A 606 -20.76 22.96 -17.95
CA ASN A 606 -21.62 21.88 -18.42
C ASN A 606 -22.71 22.41 -19.36
N GLY A 607 -22.70 21.91 -20.60
CA GLY A 607 -23.69 22.23 -21.62
C GLY A 607 -25.15 22.01 -21.19
N GLN A 608 -26.04 22.79 -21.82
CA GLN A 608 -27.51 22.83 -21.71
C GLN A 608 -28.16 23.23 -20.36
N THR A 609 -27.57 22.96 -19.19
CA THR A 609 -28.11 23.38 -17.87
C THR A 609 -27.36 24.53 -17.20
N GLY A 610 -26.10 24.80 -17.58
CA GLY A 610 -25.38 26.05 -17.27
C GLY A 610 -24.88 26.22 -15.83
N ALA A 611 -24.71 25.13 -15.07
CA ALA A 611 -23.97 25.19 -13.80
C ALA A 611 -22.46 25.24 -14.08
N VAL A 612 -21.76 26.17 -13.41
CA VAL A 612 -20.29 26.28 -13.42
C VAL A 612 -19.81 25.69 -12.11
N TYR A 613 -18.89 24.73 -12.17
CA TYR A 613 -18.19 24.19 -11.01
C TYR A 613 -16.86 24.91 -10.83
N TYR A 614 -16.48 25.15 -9.58
CA TYR A 614 -15.31 25.91 -9.17
C TYR A 614 -14.41 24.96 -8.38
N THR A 615 -13.15 24.82 -8.77
CA THR A 615 -12.12 24.30 -7.86
C THR A 615 -11.70 25.41 -6.90
N GLU A 616 -11.44 25.06 -5.65
CA GLU A 616 -10.85 25.97 -4.67
C GLU A 616 -9.32 25.91 -4.82
N ASP A 617 -8.71 27.02 -5.22
CA ASP A 617 -7.26 27.14 -5.43
C ASP A 617 -6.57 27.86 -4.25
N SER A 618 -7.16 27.69 -3.06
CA SER A 618 -6.68 28.25 -1.80
C SER A 618 -5.31 27.69 -1.41
N HIS A 619 -4.39 28.58 -1.03
CA HIS A 619 -3.08 28.24 -0.49
C HIS A 619 -2.77 29.11 0.73
N TYR A 620 -1.99 28.60 1.68
CA TYR A 620 -1.65 29.33 2.90
C TYR A 620 -0.14 29.45 3.06
N VAL A 621 0.34 30.61 3.50
CA VAL A 621 1.76 30.83 3.84
C VAL A 621 1.87 31.50 5.20
N TRP A 622 2.71 30.95 6.08
CA TRP A 622 2.89 31.52 7.43
C TRP A 622 3.63 32.85 7.36
N ILE A 623 3.22 33.85 8.15
CA ILE A 623 3.89 35.15 8.26
C ILE A 623 4.70 35.21 9.57
N PRO A 624 6.04 35.08 9.53
CA PRO A 624 6.86 35.20 10.74
C PRO A 624 6.82 36.60 11.36
N ASN A 625 7.05 36.66 12.67
CA ASN A 625 7.24 37.92 13.38
C ASN A 625 8.41 38.72 12.78
N GLY A 626 8.22 40.01 12.57
CA GLY A 626 9.23 40.89 11.98
C GLY A 626 9.20 40.96 10.45
N THR A 627 8.28 40.26 9.77
CA THR A 627 8.05 40.44 8.33
C THR A 627 7.60 41.88 8.06
N GLU A 628 8.36 42.62 7.24
CA GLU A 628 8.01 43.99 6.84
C GLU A 628 7.39 44.05 5.45
N ARG A 629 7.65 43.04 4.61
CA ARG A 629 7.24 43.05 3.20
C ARG A 629 6.95 41.64 2.70
N LEU A 630 5.87 41.50 1.95
CA LEU A 630 5.51 40.31 1.19
C LEU A 630 5.49 40.66 -0.29
N GLU A 631 6.34 40.01 -1.07
CA GLU A 631 6.38 40.12 -2.52
C GLU A 631 5.84 38.81 -3.10
N ALA A 632 4.84 38.85 -3.99
CA ALA A 632 4.30 37.67 -4.65
C ALA A 632 4.38 37.81 -6.17
N THR A 633 4.85 36.77 -6.84
CA THR A 633 4.88 36.66 -8.30
C THR A 633 3.88 35.58 -8.71
N PHE A 634 2.92 35.92 -9.56
CA PHE A 634 1.90 35.01 -10.07
C PHE A 634 2.00 34.95 -11.58
N SER A 635 2.38 33.79 -12.12
CA SER A 635 2.49 33.56 -13.56
C SER A 635 1.45 32.55 -13.99
N ALA A 636 0.62 32.90 -14.97
CA ALA A 636 -0.43 32.02 -15.47
C ALA A 636 -0.40 31.93 -16.99
N THR A 637 -0.61 30.72 -17.52
CA THR A 637 -0.63 30.50 -18.97
C THR A 637 -2.01 30.83 -19.54
N GLU A 638 -2.35 32.12 -19.55
CA GLU A 638 -3.69 32.62 -19.91
C GLU A 638 -4.08 32.42 -21.38
N PHE A 639 -3.14 32.05 -22.27
CA PHE A 639 -3.43 31.83 -23.68
C PHE A 639 -2.63 30.66 -24.25
N GLU A 640 -3.35 29.62 -24.67
CA GLU A 640 -2.75 28.44 -25.30
C GLU A 640 -3.38 28.20 -26.68
N LEU A 641 -2.54 28.23 -27.72
CA LEU A 641 -2.98 28.15 -29.11
C LEU A 641 -3.43 26.75 -29.54
N ASP A 642 -2.84 25.72 -28.94
CA ASP A 642 -3.08 24.33 -29.32
C ASP A 642 -4.42 23.82 -28.76
N SER A 643 -4.78 24.19 -27.53
CA SER A 643 -6.08 23.94 -26.91
C SER A 643 -7.14 25.00 -27.24
N GLY A 644 -6.72 26.18 -27.72
CA GLY A 644 -7.60 27.33 -27.98
C GLY A 644 -8.22 27.92 -26.71
N GLN A 645 -7.52 27.79 -25.58
CA GLN A 645 -7.94 28.35 -24.31
C GLN A 645 -7.46 29.80 -24.19
N ALA A 646 -8.34 30.64 -23.64
CA ALA A 646 -8.03 32.02 -23.29
C ALA A 646 -8.72 32.37 -21.97
N GLY A 647 -7.97 32.86 -20.99
CA GLY A 647 -8.55 33.36 -19.74
C GLY A 647 -7.85 34.57 -19.17
N SER A 648 -8.33 34.98 -18.02
CA SER A 648 -7.78 36.05 -17.20
C SER A 648 -7.94 35.63 -15.76
N VAL A 649 -6.82 35.35 -15.10
CA VAL A 649 -6.75 34.96 -13.70
C VAL A 649 -5.90 35.98 -12.94
N GLN A 650 -6.17 36.08 -11.65
CA GLN A 650 -5.45 36.96 -10.73
C GLN A 650 -5.33 36.27 -9.37
N LEU A 651 -4.29 36.65 -8.63
CA LEU A 651 -4.10 36.22 -7.26
C LEU A 651 -4.77 37.23 -6.31
N GLU A 652 -5.55 36.71 -5.38
CA GLU A 652 -6.03 37.41 -4.19
C GLU A 652 -5.13 37.03 -3.01
N ILE A 653 -4.80 38.02 -2.17
CA ILE A 653 -3.92 37.83 -1.01
C ILE A 653 -4.59 38.52 0.18
N ASP A 654 -4.82 37.76 1.24
CA ASP A 654 -5.35 38.20 2.52
C ASP A 654 -4.29 38.00 3.61
N LEU A 655 -3.74 39.11 4.12
CA LEU A 655 -2.72 39.11 5.16
C LEU A 655 -3.39 38.92 6.52
N GLY A 656 -3.31 37.70 7.05
CA GLY A 656 -3.84 37.38 8.37
C GLY A 656 -5.22 36.71 8.35
N ASP A 657 -5.71 36.35 7.15
CA ASP A 657 -6.95 35.58 6.95
C ASP A 657 -8.16 36.29 7.60
N ASP A 658 -8.25 37.61 7.42
CA ASP A 658 -9.26 38.49 8.04
C ASP A 658 -10.50 38.74 7.15
N GLY A 659 -10.50 38.14 5.97
CA GLY A 659 -11.51 38.22 4.93
C GLY A 659 -11.34 39.42 3.99
N SER A 660 -10.20 40.11 4.02
CA SER A 660 -9.91 41.25 3.16
C SER A 660 -8.81 40.97 2.15
N ASN A 661 -9.01 41.43 0.90
CA ASN A 661 -8.02 41.26 -0.15
C ASN A 661 -7.04 42.46 -0.13
N ASP A 662 -5.92 42.30 0.56
CA ASP A 662 -4.84 43.30 0.69
C ASP A 662 -4.11 43.58 -0.63
N ALA A 663 -4.11 42.60 -1.54
CA ALA A 663 -3.57 42.75 -2.89
C ALA A 663 -4.46 43.59 -3.82
N GLN A 664 -5.68 43.94 -3.41
CA GLN A 664 -6.65 44.62 -4.27
C GLN A 664 -6.12 45.94 -4.84
N GLY A 665 -5.86 45.94 -6.15
CA GLY A 665 -5.38 47.12 -6.88
C GLY A 665 -3.89 47.43 -6.69
N GLN A 666 -3.12 46.56 -6.03
CA GLN A 666 -1.67 46.72 -5.81
C GLN A 666 -0.81 45.95 -6.82
N GLY A 667 -1.38 44.97 -7.54
CA GLY A 667 -0.67 44.18 -8.54
C GLY A 667 -0.26 44.96 -9.79
N SER A 668 0.97 44.73 -10.27
CA SER A 668 1.47 45.23 -11.55
C SER A 668 1.74 44.07 -12.51
N ARG A 669 1.28 44.17 -13.77
CA ARG A 669 1.38 43.09 -14.75
C ARG A 669 2.45 43.38 -15.81
N VAL A 670 3.32 42.40 -16.07
CA VAL A 670 4.31 42.41 -17.17
C VAL A 670 4.16 41.11 -17.95
N ALA A 671 3.75 41.20 -19.22
CA ALA A 671 3.35 40.04 -20.03
C ALA A 671 2.27 39.21 -19.30
N ASP A 672 2.57 37.96 -18.94
CA ASP A 672 1.63 37.00 -18.34
C ASP A 672 1.90 36.79 -16.84
N THR A 673 2.73 37.65 -16.25
CA THR A 673 3.09 37.60 -14.83
C THR A 673 2.61 38.85 -14.10
N TRP A 674 1.95 38.63 -12.96
CA TRP A 674 1.58 39.64 -11.98
C TRP A 674 2.62 39.70 -10.86
N TYR A 675 2.92 40.92 -10.43
CA TYR A 675 3.82 41.21 -9.31
C TYR A 675 3.05 42.00 -8.25
N TYR A 676 3.02 41.47 -7.04
CA TYR A 676 2.43 42.07 -5.86
C TYR A 676 3.52 42.43 -4.87
N ASP A 677 3.35 43.56 -4.20
CA ASP A 677 4.31 44.13 -3.27
C ASP A 677 3.52 44.78 -2.13
N LEU A 678 3.45 44.09 -1.00
CA LEU A 678 2.61 44.44 0.13
C LEU A 678 3.47 44.77 1.35
N ASP A 679 3.20 45.91 1.97
CA ASP A 679 3.73 46.24 3.29
C ASP A 679 3.04 45.33 4.34
N VAL A 680 3.82 44.64 5.16
CA VAL A 680 3.31 43.77 6.24
C VAL A 680 3.53 44.46 7.57
N ASP A 681 2.45 44.61 8.35
CA ASP A 681 2.53 45.17 9.70
C ASP A 681 2.30 44.11 10.79
N SER A 682 2.59 44.50 12.03
CA SER A 682 2.53 43.61 13.19
C SER A 682 1.17 42.95 13.47
N SER A 683 0.07 43.40 12.86
CA SER A 683 -1.24 42.74 12.97
C SER A 683 -1.31 41.41 12.25
N ALA A 684 -0.50 41.21 11.20
CA ALA A 684 -0.46 39.98 10.39
C ALA A 684 0.64 39.00 10.86
N TRP A 685 1.51 39.42 11.78
CA TRP A 685 2.57 38.56 12.30
C TRP A 685 2.01 37.39 13.13
N GLY A 686 2.59 36.21 12.94
CA GLY A 686 2.16 35.00 13.61
C GLY A 686 0.77 34.52 13.15
N GLN A 687 0.41 34.82 11.91
CA GLN A 687 -0.83 34.41 11.25
C GLN A 687 -0.51 33.85 9.87
N TRP A 688 -1.48 33.16 9.28
CA TRP A 688 -1.39 32.67 7.90
C TRP A 688 -1.86 33.75 6.94
N ALA A 689 -1.11 33.98 5.87
CA ALA A 689 -1.61 34.65 4.68
C ALA A 689 -2.42 33.65 3.86
N HIS A 690 -3.62 34.02 3.45
CA HIS A 690 -4.44 33.24 2.53
C HIS A 690 -4.26 33.77 1.11
N PHE A 691 -4.03 32.86 0.19
CA PHE A 691 -3.90 33.11 -1.24
C PHE A 691 -5.01 32.37 -1.96
N ASP A 692 -5.67 33.02 -2.91
CA ASP A 692 -6.70 32.39 -3.75
C ASP A 692 -6.55 32.85 -5.20
N VAL A 693 -6.78 31.95 -6.15
CA VAL A 693 -6.70 32.25 -7.57
C VAL A 693 -8.11 32.43 -8.13
N THR A 694 -8.44 33.66 -8.52
CA THR A 694 -9.76 34.00 -9.05
C THR A 694 -9.67 34.46 -10.49
N GLY A 695 -10.67 34.13 -11.30
CA GLY A 695 -10.63 34.51 -12.71
C GLY A 695 -11.79 34.04 -13.55
N GLN A 696 -11.62 34.16 -14.87
CA GLN A 696 -12.53 33.64 -15.87
C GLN A 696 -11.73 33.14 -17.07
N ALA A 697 -12.16 32.02 -17.65
CA ALA A 697 -11.57 31.49 -18.87
C ALA A 697 -12.62 30.97 -19.85
N VAL A 698 -12.21 30.84 -21.10
CA VAL A 698 -13.04 30.36 -22.21
C VAL A 698 -12.20 29.46 -23.11
N THR A 699 -12.75 28.29 -23.41
CA THR A 699 -12.18 27.32 -24.37
C THR A 699 -12.88 27.44 -25.71
N LEU A 700 -12.13 27.75 -26.78
CA LEU A 700 -12.70 28.00 -28.12
C LEU A 700 -12.87 26.76 -28.99
N PHE A 701 -12.11 25.68 -28.77
CA PHE A 701 -12.18 24.47 -29.61
C PHE A 701 -12.65 23.21 -28.89
N GLY A 702 -12.79 23.23 -27.55
CA GLY A 702 -13.09 22.03 -26.75
C GLY A 702 -14.38 21.30 -27.14
N PHE A 703 -15.38 22.00 -27.70
CA PHE A 703 -16.63 21.39 -28.18
C PHE A 703 -16.47 20.46 -29.40
N ILE A 704 -15.29 20.46 -30.05
CA ILE A 704 -14.99 19.60 -31.21
C ILE A 704 -14.52 18.23 -30.74
N ASP A 705 -13.77 18.18 -29.64
CA ASP A 705 -13.14 16.96 -29.12
C ASP A 705 -14.03 16.25 -28.09
N ASP A 706 -14.70 17.00 -27.20
CA ASP A 706 -15.75 16.48 -26.33
C ASP A 706 -16.89 17.53 -26.16
N PRO A 707 -18.06 17.31 -26.80
CA PRO A 707 -19.18 18.24 -26.73
C PRO A 707 -19.92 18.22 -25.38
N GLU A 708 -19.65 17.24 -24.52
CA GLU A 708 -20.28 17.06 -23.20
C GLU A 708 -19.41 17.67 -22.09
N PHE A 709 -18.08 17.60 -22.23
CA PHE A 709 -17.11 18.16 -21.28
C PHE A 709 -16.05 19.02 -21.99
N PHE A 710 -16.18 20.34 -21.93
CA PHE A 710 -15.09 21.23 -22.32
C PHE A 710 -14.68 22.10 -21.14
N GLU A 711 -13.39 22.07 -20.86
CA GLU A 711 -12.77 22.66 -19.70
C GLU A 711 -11.90 23.84 -20.10
N SER A 712 -11.89 24.88 -19.26
CA SER A 712 -10.84 25.88 -19.26
C SER A 712 -9.88 25.60 -18.11
N ARG A 713 -8.66 25.20 -18.47
CA ARG A 713 -7.53 24.87 -17.60
C ARG A 713 -6.50 25.97 -17.73
N ILE A 714 -6.01 26.53 -16.62
CA ILE A 714 -4.98 27.56 -16.64
C ILE A 714 -3.93 27.18 -15.61
N PRO A 715 -2.83 26.52 -16.05
CA PRO A 715 -1.73 26.22 -15.15
C PRO A 715 -1.06 27.53 -14.73
N TYR A 716 -0.73 27.61 -13.45
CA TYR A 716 -0.10 28.76 -12.83
C TYR A 716 1.02 28.37 -11.88
N THR A 717 1.89 29.33 -11.60
CA THR A 717 2.88 29.24 -10.53
C THR A 717 2.77 30.48 -9.65
N VAL A 718 2.99 30.28 -8.34
CA VAL A 718 3.08 31.37 -7.37
C VAL A 718 4.41 31.27 -6.64
N ASP A 719 5.13 32.39 -6.58
CA ASP A 719 6.34 32.55 -5.78
C ASP A 719 6.11 33.66 -4.76
N VAL A 720 6.20 33.34 -3.47
CA VAL A 720 6.05 34.28 -2.36
C VAL A 720 7.41 34.49 -1.71
N VAL A 721 7.75 35.75 -1.43
CA VAL A 721 8.97 36.18 -0.75
C VAL A 721 8.61 37.07 0.43
N LEU A 722 9.01 36.66 1.62
CA LEU A 722 8.88 37.42 2.86
C LEU A 722 10.23 38.06 3.19
N THR A 723 10.29 39.38 3.37
CA THR A 723 11.47 40.09 3.86
C THR A 723 11.26 40.51 5.31
N LEU A 724 12.16 40.10 6.20
CA LEU A 724 12.08 40.33 7.63
C LEU A 724 13.02 41.45 8.08
N ALA A 725 12.54 42.33 8.95
CA ALA A 725 13.40 43.26 9.67
C ALA A 725 14.15 42.56 10.79
N LEU A 726 15.41 42.19 10.51
CA LEU A 726 16.36 41.63 11.48
C LEU A 726 16.96 42.69 12.42
N SER A 727 16.15 43.67 12.86
CA SER A 727 16.57 44.68 13.85
C SER A 727 16.66 44.11 15.28
N GLU A 728 15.94 43.02 15.52
CA GLU A 728 16.01 42.16 16.71
C GLU A 728 16.07 40.70 16.22
N PRO A 729 16.61 39.75 17.03
CA PRO A 729 16.64 38.36 16.63
C PRO A 729 15.23 37.80 16.40
N VAL A 730 15.02 37.12 15.27
CA VAL A 730 13.77 36.48 14.89
C VAL A 730 13.99 34.97 14.84
N ASN A 731 13.15 34.22 15.54
CA ASN A 731 13.05 32.78 15.40
C ASN A 731 11.75 32.42 14.67
N VAL A 732 11.87 31.72 13.55
CA VAL A 732 10.75 31.14 12.80
C VAL A 732 10.44 29.78 13.39
N GLN A 733 9.22 29.60 13.86
CA GLN A 733 8.68 28.35 14.36
C GLN A 733 7.15 28.44 14.28
N PHE A 734 6.53 27.46 13.63
CA PHE A 734 5.09 27.35 13.52
C PHE A 734 4.69 25.89 13.40
N ASP A 735 3.46 25.60 13.79
CA ASP A 735 2.86 24.28 13.60
C ASP A 735 2.20 24.25 12.22
N GLN A 736 2.40 23.14 11.50
CA GLN A 736 1.69 22.88 10.24
C GLN A 736 0.18 22.88 10.49
N ARG A 737 -0.56 23.38 9.49
CA ARG A 737 -2.02 23.33 9.55
C ARG A 737 -2.48 21.88 9.37
N PRO A 738 -3.45 21.38 10.15
CA PRO A 738 -4.05 20.08 9.87
C PRO A 738 -4.72 20.05 8.50
N ASP A 739 -5.19 21.22 8.03
CA ASP A 739 -5.93 21.37 6.78
C ASP A 739 -5.07 21.77 5.56
N PHE A 740 -3.74 21.86 5.72
CA PHE A 740 -2.86 22.31 4.64
C PHE A 740 -1.37 22.08 4.95
N TYR A 741 -0.58 21.70 3.94
CA TYR A 741 0.89 21.66 4.04
C TYR A 741 1.53 22.88 3.36
N SER A 742 2.34 23.65 4.08
CA SER A 742 3.14 24.75 3.55
C SER A 742 4.51 24.77 4.17
N ASP A 743 5.54 25.05 3.37
CA ASP A 743 6.90 25.22 3.88
C ASP A 743 7.35 26.70 3.78
N LEU A 744 8.41 27.05 4.50
CA LEU A 744 9.13 28.32 4.36
C LEU A 744 10.62 28.05 4.24
N ASN A 745 11.17 28.40 3.09
CA ASN A 745 12.54 28.08 2.73
C ASN A 745 13.44 29.32 2.74
N PRO A 746 14.70 29.23 3.19
CA PRO A 746 15.63 30.34 3.06
C PRO A 746 15.91 30.61 1.58
N ILE A 747 15.95 31.89 1.21
CA ILE A 747 16.30 32.30 -0.15
C ILE A 747 17.43 33.32 -0.14
N ALA A 748 17.89 33.72 -1.33
CA ALA A 748 18.94 34.72 -1.47
C ALA A 748 18.63 36.02 -0.68
N PRO A 749 19.60 36.56 0.08
CA PRO A 749 19.40 37.73 0.93
C PRO A 749 19.03 38.98 0.14
N SER A 750 18.37 39.92 0.81
CA SER A 750 18.06 41.23 0.25
C SER A 750 19.31 42.08 0.00
N GLU A 751 19.16 43.16 -0.79
CA GLU A 751 20.24 44.13 -0.98
C GLU A 751 20.63 44.88 0.30
N VAL A 752 19.79 44.81 1.35
CA VAL A 752 19.98 45.51 2.63
C VAL A 752 20.66 44.61 3.67
N TYR A 753 20.65 43.28 3.45
CA TYR A 753 21.32 42.34 4.33
C TYR A 753 22.83 42.61 4.38
N ASP A 754 23.39 42.63 5.59
CA ASP A 754 24.82 42.79 5.83
C ASP A 754 25.31 41.87 6.97
N ASP A 755 26.64 41.78 7.12
CA ASP A 755 27.30 40.92 8.12
C ASP A 755 26.84 41.18 9.58
N SER A 756 26.20 42.32 9.88
CA SER A 756 25.66 42.58 11.22
C SER A 756 24.36 41.84 11.52
N MET A 757 23.69 41.32 10.48
CA MET A 757 22.46 40.53 10.58
C MET A 757 22.73 39.01 10.63
N GLU A 758 23.98 38.57 10.50
CA GLU A 758 24.36 37.17 10.62
C GLU A 758 23.97 36.62 12.00
N GLY A 759 23.26 35.48 12.03
CA GLY A 759 22.77 34.90 13.29
C GLY A 759 21.48 35.50 13.84
N MET A 760 20.92 36.53 13.19
CA MET A 760 19.70 37.20 13.66
C MET A 760 18.42 36.48 13.23
N LEU A 761 18.45 35.70 12.14
CA LEU A 761 17.36 34.83 11.73
C LEU A 761 17.70 33.38 12.08
N THR A 762 16.81 32.74 12.83
CA THR A 762 16.88 31.31 13.12
C THR A 762 15.57 30.63 12.75
N TYR A 763 15.63 29.33 12.48
CA TYR A 763 14.48 28.49 12.18
C TYR A 763 14.51 27.28 13.12
N THR A 764 13.42 27.04 13.86
CA THR A 764 13.28 25.90 14.77
C THR A 764 12.16 24.98 14.29
N ARG A 765 12.49 23.73 13.93
CA ARG A 765 11.52 22.67 13.61
C ARG A 765 12.12 21.28 13.83
N GLY A 766 11.30 20.23 13.60
CA GLY A 766 11.75 18.85 13.61
C GLY A 766 12.85 18.60 12.58
N ALA A 767 13.75 17.67 12.88
CA ALA A 767 14.84 17.28 11.99
C ALA A 767 15.02 15.76 11.95
N TYR A 768 15.52 15.27 10.82
CA TYR A 768 16.15 13.96 10.69
C TYR A 768 17.68 14.14 10.85
N ASP A 769 18.17 13.88 12.06
CA ASP A 769 19.58 13.97 12.44
C ASP A 769 20.36 12.70 12.11
N GLN A 770 20.81 12.59 10.86
CA GLN A 770 21.62 11.44 10.41
C GLN A 770 22.96 11.37 11.15
N TYR A 771 23.54 12.53 11.51
CA TYR A 771 24.80 12.58 12.25
C TYR A 771 24.68 11.92 13.62
N ALA A 772 23.59 12.20 14.36
CA ALA A 772 23.31 11.58 15.65
C ALA A 772 23.27 10.04 15.55
N VAL A 773 22.62 9.51 14.52
CA VAL A 773 22.57 8.06 14.25
C VAL A 773 23.95 7.50 13.93
N VAL A 774 24.71 8.13 13.03
CA VAL A 774 26.05 7.67 12.65
C VAL A 774 27.00 7.57 13.85
N GLN A 775 26.85 8.41 14.88
CA GLN A 775 27.64 8.31 16.11
C GLN A 775 27.30 7.07 16.96
N LEU A 776 26.12 6.47 16.77
CA LEU A 776 25.64 5.32 17.52
C LEU A 776 25.94 3.98 16.84
N ILE A 777 26.19 3.96 15.52
CA ILE A 777 26.47 2.74 14.75
C ILE A 777 27.67 1.99 15.35
N GLN A 778 27.41 0.77 15.83
CA GLN A 778 28.44 -0.13 16.35
C GLN A 778 28.86 -1.12 15.25
N PRO A 779 30.16 -1.33 14.98
CA PRO A 779 30.60 -2.31 14.00
C PRO A 779 30.14 -3.73 14.35
N LYS A 780 29.42 -4.40 13.44
CA LYS A 780 29.16 -5.84 13.56
C LYS A 780 30.46 -6.61 13.28
N SER A 781 30.86 -7.50 14.19
CA SER A 781 32.06 -8.32 13.96
C SER A 781 31.77 -9.45 12.98
N MET A 782 32.41 -9.47 11.81
CA MET A 782 32.34 -10.60 10.85
C MET A 782 33.07 -11.89 11.32
N ASN A 783 33.25 -12.10 12.61
CA ASN A 783 33.84 -13.31 13.16
C ASN A 783 32.80 -14.07 13.98
N GLY A 784 32.07 -15.00 13.36
CA GLY A 784 31.25 -15.96 14.10
C GLY A 784 30.24 -16.68 13.22
N GLY A 785 30.69 -17.70 12.49
CA GLY A 785 29.87 -18.89 12.45
C GLY A 785 29.83 -19.44 13.87
N GLU A 786 28.62 -19.70 14.38
CA GLU A 786 28.28 -20.13 15.75
C GLU A 786 28.36 -19.02 16.84
N ASP A 787 27.17 -18.67 17.36
CA ASP A 787 26.83 -17.83 18.54
C ASP A 787 27.27 -16.34 18.48
N ASP A 788 26.46 -15.32 18.75
CA ASP A 788 25.27 -15.19 19.61
C ASP A 788 24.66 -13.79 19.40
N GLY A 789 23.35 -13.60 19.65
CA GLY A 789 22.79 -12.24 19.75
C GLY A 789 21.29 -12.02 19.62
N GLY A 790 20.43 -13.04 19.63
CA GLY A 790 18.97 -12.85 19.54
C GLY A 790 18.21 -13.85 20.40
N PHE A 791 17.26 -13.37 21.22
CA PHE A 791 16.23 -14.10 21.98
C PHE A 791 16.68 -15.19 23.00
N PHE A 792 17.76 -15.93 22.79
CA PHE A 792 18.20 -17.03 23.66
C PHE A 792 19.04 -16.59 24.87
N ALA A 793 19.69 -15.42 24.82
CA ALA A 793 20.44 -14.87 25.94
C ALA A 793 19.52 -14.47 27.12
N SER A 794 18.32 -13.94 26.83
CA SER A 794 17.30 -13.64 27.85
C SER A 794 16.67 -14.90 28.43
N MET A 795 16.56 -15.98 27.64
CA MET A 795 16.14 -17.30 28.13
C MET A 795 17.22 -17.99 28.97
N ALA A 796 18.51 -17.75 28.69
CA ALA A 796 19.62 -18.27 29.49
C ALA A 796 19.68 -17.62 30.89
N ASP A 797 19.40 -16.32 31.00
CA ASP A 797 19.26 -15.64 32.30
C ASP A 797 18.06 -16.17 33.10
N ALA A 798 16.93 -16.45 32.44
CA ALA A 798 15.77 -17.09 33.08
C ALA A 798 16.05 -18.53 33.58
N ILE A 799 16.92 -19.27 32.87
CA ILE A 799 17.42 -20.60 33.28
C ILE A 799 18.42 -20.49 34.44
N GLN A 800 19.22 -19.42 34.49
CA GLN A 800 20.20 -19.19 35.55
C GLN A 800 19.52 -18.85 36.89
N ASP A 801 18.43 -18.08 36.85
CA ASP A 801 17.64 -17.73 38.04
C ASP A 801 16.79 -18.89 38.59
N ASN A 802 16.50 -19.90 37.76
CA ASN A 802 15.68 -21.07 38.13
C ASN A 802 16.43 -22.41 38.08
N ALA A 803 17.77 -22.38 38.06
CA ALA A 803 18.63 -23.57 37.90
C ALA A 803 18.34 -24.69 38.92
N LEU A 804 17.94 -24.35 40.15
CA LEU A 804 17.59 -25.34 41.18
C LEU A 804 16.28 -26.08 40.89
N ILE A 805 15.30 -25.43 40.25
CA ILE A 805 14.01 -26.02 39.89
C ILE A 805 14.19 -26.94 38.69
N ILE A 806 15.00 -26.53 37.71
CA ILE A 806 15.30 -27.31 36.51
C ILE A 806 16.12 -28.56 36.86
N VAL A 807 17.11 -28.46 37.76
CA VAL A 807 17.85 -29.64 38.26
C VAL A 807 16.94 -30.59 39.05
N PHE A 808 15.96 -30.07 39.78
CA PHE A 808 14.98 -30.89 40.51
C PHE A 808 14.03 -31.64 39.56
N LEU A 809 13.57 -30.98 38.49
CA LEU A 809 12.74 -31.58 37.43
C LEU A 809 13.52 -32.63 36.61
N LEU A 810 14.78 -32.37 36.28
CA LEU A 810 15.65 -33.32 35.59
C LEU A 810 15.96 -34.57 36.45
N LEU A 811 16.11 -34.42 37.76
CA LEU A 811 16.28 -35.56 38.69
C LEU A 811 14.99 -36.39 38.82
N ILE A 812 13.81 -35.76 38.75
CA ILE A 812 12.53 -36.47 38.70
C ILE A 812 12.39 -37.21 37.36
N ALA A 813 12.73 -36.58 36.24
CA ALA A 813 12.71 -37.20 34.92
C ALA A 813 13.67 -38.39 34.79
N LEU A 814 14.90 -38.28 35.32
CA LEU A 814 15.85 -39.40 35.38
C LEU A 814 15.39 -40.52 36.32
N GLY A 815 14.72 -40.17 37.43
CA GLY A 815 14.11 -41.14 38.35
C GLY A 815 12.98 -41.94 37.70
N VAL A 816 12.15 -41.28 36.88
CA VAL A 816 11.07 -41.90 36.10
C VAL A 816 11.62 -42.74 34.94
N ALA A 817 12.62 -42.25 34.22
CA ALA A 817 13.27 -42.98 33.12
C ALA A 817 13.96 -44.27 33.61
N THR A 818 14.64 -44.22 34.76
CA THR A 818 15.26 -45.41 35.36
C THR A 818 14.24 -46.42 35.90
N THR A 819 13.06 -45.98 36.36
CA THR A 819 11.97 -46.92 36.73
C THR A 819 11.28 -47.55 35.52
N VAL A 820 11.22 -46.87 34.38
CA VAL A 820 10.67 -47.43 33.13
C VAL A 820 11.64 -48.42 32.48
N ILE A 821 12.95 -48.13 32.46
CA ILE A 821 13.97 -49.02 31.90
C ILE A 821 14.14 -50.30 32.73
N VAL A 822 14.08 -50.23 34.07
CA VAL A 822 14.15 -51.43 34.94
C VAL A 822 12.88 -52.28 34.83
N ARG A 823 11.74 -51.71 34.43
CA ARG A 823 10.48 -52.43 34.27
C ARG A 823 10.36 -53.14 32.92
N ASN A 824 10.99 -52.61 31.87
CA ASN A 824 11.04 -53.24 30.54
C ASN A 824 12.16 -54.28 30.40
N GLY A 825 13.24 -54.19 31.18
CA GLY A 825 14.36 -55.15 31.15
C GLY A 825 14.08 -56.54 31.75
N GLN A 826 12.88 -56.80 32.29
CA GLN A 826 12.49 -58.13 32.81
C GLN A 826 11.62 -58.95 31.86
N GLU A 827 11.21 -58.43 30.69
CA GLU A 827 10.38 -59.17 29.72
C GLU A 827 11.17 -59.74 28.52
N ASP A 828 12.42 -59.32 28.29
CA ASP A 828 13.21 -59.71 27.11
C ASP A 828 14.21 -60.88 27.34
N GLU A 829 14.23 -61.51 28.52
CA GLU A 829 15.17 -62.59 28.85
C GLU A 829 14.61 -64.02 28.62
N GLU A 830 13.54 -64.19 27.81
CA GLU A 830 12.92 -65.51 27.56
C GLU A 830 12.88 -66.00 26.09
N ILE A 831 13.57 -65.35 25.13
CA ILE A 831 13.47 -65.73 23.69
C ILE A 831 14.79 -66.15 23.02
N LEU A 832 15.93 -66.23 23.71
CA LEU A 832 17.20 -66.62 23.06
C LEU A 832 18.03 -67.68 23.78
N GLU A 833 17.41 -68.83 24.09
CA GLU A 833 18.12 -70.13 24.16
C GLU A 833 17.21 -71.26 23.68
N GLY A 834 17.36 -71.69 22.41
CA GLY A 834 16.64 -72.88 21.96
C GLY A 834 16.59 -73.17 20.46
N GLU A 835 17.72 -73.20 19.74
CA GLU A 835 17.85 -74.16 18.62
C GLU A 835 19.31 -74.43 18.25
N GLN A 836 19.77 -75.64 18.57
CA GLN A 836 21.00 -76.24 18.08
C GLN A 836 20.71 -77.71 17.75
N ILE A 837 21.26 -78.20 16.64
CA ILE A 837 21.43 -79.62 16.22
C ILE A 837 20.18 -80.19 15.51
N GLU A 838 20.18 -80.54 14.21
CA GLU A 838 21.03 -81.50 13.48
C GLU A 838 21.12 -81.19 11.97
#